data_AF-A0A672J929-F1
#
_entry.id   AF-A0A672J929-F1
#
_cell.length_a   1.000
_cell.length_b   1.000
_cell.length_c   1.000
_cell.angle_alpha   90.00
_cell.angle_beta   90.00
_cell.angle_gamma   90.00
#
_symmetry.space_group_name_H-M   'P 1'
#
loop_
_entity.id
_entity.type
_entity.pdbx_description
1 polymer ?
#
loop_
_entity_poly.entity_id
_entity_poly.type
_entity_poly.pdbx_seq_one_letter_code
_entity_poly.pdbx_strand_id
1 'polypeptide(L)'
;MRDWLLKQHLDMEILHLSLLVTLCMGVHRSSSKILQRQKRWIIDSFTIDESYNGNFPHSLGHVKIEEDIVLFQIHGQGVDKEPRGVLRMTEETGELWLLSPVDHEQYQAFQLTFQAIHKTDRSVHTQLSIIINIVDSNDCAPTFDRENYEISVKESTLQGSELIAVKATDRDLSEKFKKFDLQIVSVIPQPRDVEFYLTQFLDEVGKISFKGCLDHEQADKYTIIVAAKDHGEPQQLSSSCTIVLNIEDENNHLPVITQQKAVVRVKEDQENILLLRVPVTDEDVKDSPSWWAEFHIKEDTDNNFRITTDKKTNEGILYLNKSLDYEKTPVKNITITAKNEAPYYACKVLERSTMGLWKVAFAGDSAGKAPAPTPSRQQVTVIVENVNEAPIFDMSHQSARVMEDTEVGTYLKTFSAKDPDVKNADRIVYKKGKDPAGWVSVDAKTGKVTTTKILDRESSFVNNSLYVATIHAADDGKPPKTATATLSILISDVNDNTPVLVSNIIDLCQSDEHSMARIEASDLDQEPNAGPFNFKLLGDVKDKWSLDGAHASSVNLVKEKAVHSGHYDLELAVADLQGKTAVHSLSVTVCKCSDPTKPNCRIRKSAVSSTGGATVAIILLSLLLIAGLLLLALLFSCKPDKIPLADESYGNLMISNTETQGTDCEVVFDSDPKFTRIQATSQVRTTAANPMYVNGLQSPVSQTESLLNQQKTMQWMNSFDYGETCVEDSTQYSQLRRDRASSHGLMRMQSMGASSNAGMRLQRRASSNTTNWPNRLHFQETMLKKELHKLETQSCKQDEYRPHVYAEEGDSQHNFELDAISIAEVNFDPNLELDYKFKQLASICMPTGNTVYSTQASD
;
A
#
# COMPACT_ATOMS: atom_id res chain seq x y z
N MET A 1 -43.31 44.62 47.19
CA MET A 1 -42.48 45.33 48.19
C MET A 1 -41.36 45.98 47.41
N ARG A 2 -41.35 47.32 47.27
CA ARG A 2 -40.86 48.29 48.27
C ARG A 2 -39.33 48.31 48.27
N ASP A 3 -38.62 49.40 47.96
CA ASP A 3 -39.02 50.80 47.70
C ASP A 3 -38.17 51.39 46.54
N TRP A 4 -38.70 52.20 45.63
CA TRP A 4 -38.99 53.65 45.76
C TRP A 4 -37.66 54.43 46.02
N LEU A 5 -37.09 55.22 45.09
CA LEU A 5 -37.54 56.60 44.81
C LEU A 5 -36.75 57.41 43.74
N LEU A 6 -37.46 58.34 43.09
CA LEU A 6 -37.08 59.70 42.62
C LEU A 6 -35.73 59.96 41.89
N LYS A 7 -35.81 60.22 40.57
CA LYS A 7 -35.73 61.59 39.99
C LYS A 7 -35.89 61.55 38.45
N GLN A 8 -36.60 62.45 37.75
CA GLN A 8 -37.73 63.33 38.08
C GLN A 8 -38.34 63.79 36.73
N HIS A 9 -39.67 63.90 36.65
CA HIS A 9 -40.39 64.41 35.48
C HIS A 9 -40.75 65.89 35.71
N LEU A 10 -41.05 66.62 34.61
CA LEU A 10 -41.56 67.99 34.53
C LEU A 10 -40.58 69.17 34.72
N ASP A 11 -41.06 70.32 34.22
CA ASP A 11 -40.51 71.68 34.17
C ASP A 11 -39.40 71.92 33.11
N MET A 12 -39.47 72.92 32.23
CA MET A 12 -40.29 74.15 32.20
C MET A 12 -40.48 74.71 30.78
N GLU A 13 -41.63 75.36 30.52
CA GLU A 13 -41.77 76.37 29.45
C GLU A 13 -41.06 77.69 29.85
N ILE A 14 -41.20 78.72 29.00
CA ILE A 14 -40.96 80.16 29.26
C ILE A 14 -39.49 80.62 29.14
N LEU A 15 -39.33 81.85 28.61
CA LEU A 15 -38.12 82.58 28.17
C LEU A 15 -37.60 82.14 26.78
N HIS A 16 -37.53 83.00 25.75
CA HIS A 16 -37.71 84.46 25.71
C HIS A 16 -38.40 84.98 24.43
N LEU A 17 -39.55 85.60 24.63
CA LEU A 17 -40.03 86.69 23.78
C LEU A 17 -39.20 87.95 24.13
N SER A 18 -38.33 88.45 23.24
CA SER A 18 -37.88 89.87 23.20
C SER A 18 -36.66 90.11 22.29
N LEU A 19 -36.85 90.30 20.97
CA LEU A 19 -35.99 91.21 20.19
C LEU A 19 -36.64 91.65 18.86
N LEU A 20 -37.67 92.51 18.97
CA LEU A 20 -38.31 93.15 17.82
C LEU A 20 -38.75 94.59 18.16
N VAL A 21 -37.80 95.43 18.58
CA VAL A 21 -37.97 96.90 18.61
C VAL A 21 -36.65 97.59 18.28
N THR A 22 -36.49 98.03 17.03
CA THR A 22 -35.83 99.30 16.61
C THR A 22 -35.84 99.41 15.08
N LEU A 23 -37.03 99.67 14.54
CA LEU A 23 -37.15 100.31 13.23
C LEU A 23 -36.76 101.80 13.34
N CYS A 24 -36.45 102.39 12.17
CA CYS A 24 -36.31 103.83 11.89
C CYS A 24 -34.96 104.51 12.23
N MET A 25 -34.18 104.82 11.17
CA MET A 25 -33.75 106.20 10.86
C MET A 25 -33.23 106.34 9.40
N GLY A 26 -33.98 107.04 8.54
CA GLY A 26 -33.53 107.61 7.26
C GLY A 26 -33.37 106.66 6.05
N VAL A 27 -33.65 107.06 4.79
CA VAL A 27 -34.05 108.36 4.22
C VAL A 27 -35.02 108.18 3.03
N HIS A 28 -35.96 109.12 2.86
CA HIS A 28 -36.92 109.21 1.75
C HIS A 28 -36.31 109.59 0.37
N ARG A 29 -36.84 108.98 -0.70
CA ARG A 29 -37.33 109.63 -1.95
C ARG A 29 -37.96 108.54 -2.85
N SER A 30 -39.29 108.43 -2.91
CA SER A 30 -40.18 109.13 -3.84
C SER A 30 -39.86 108.92 -5.33
N SER A 31 -40.61 108.02 -5.99
CA SER A 31 -41.50 108.41 -7.10
C SER A 31 -42.57 107.34 -7.33
N SER A 32 -43.77 107.77 -7.71
CA SER A 32 -44.93 106.91 -7.94
C SER A 32 -44.91 106.32 -9.36
N LYS A 33 -45.21 105.02 -9.50
CA LYS A 33 -45.78 104.44 -10.73
C LYS A 33 -46.36 103.03 -10.51
N ILE A 34 -47.66 102.94 -10.78
CA ILE A 34 -48.38 101.79 -11.37
C ILE A 34 -48.32 100.46 -10.59
N LEU A 35 -49.48 100.09 -10.02
CA LEU A 35 -49.81 98.71 -9.63
C LEU A 35 -49.91 97.82 -10.87
N GLN A 36 -48.81 97.19 -11.28
CA GLN A 36 -48.90 95.98 -12.11
C GLN A 36 -49.34 94.82 -11.22
N ARG A 37 -50.54 94.29 -11.47
CA ARG A 37 -50.93 92.96 -11.01
C ARG A 37 -49.93 91.96 -11.60
N GLN A 38 -49.13 91.30 -10.76
CA GLN A 38 -48.47 90.06 -11.18
C GLN A 38 -49.57 89.02 -11.44
N LYS A 39 -49.89 88.78 -12.71
CA LYS A 39 -50.70 87.62 -13.11
C LYS A 39 -49.97 86.37 -12.63
N ARG A 40 -50.61 85.59 -11.76
CA ARG A 40 -50.09 84.27 -11.35
C ARG A 40 -50.33 83.29 -12.49
N TRP A 41 -49.27 82.63 -12.92
CA TRP A 41 -49.40 81.42 -13.74
C TRP A 41 -50.09 80.34 -12.92
N ILE A 42 -51.11 79.71 -13.51
CA ILE A 42 -51.56 78.37 -13.12
C ILE A 42 -51.10 77.48 -14.28
N ILE A 43 -50.16 76.59 -13.99
CA ILE A 43 -49.75 75.54 -14.90
C ILE A 43 -49.99 74.26 -14.14
N ASP A 44 -50.84 73.42 -14.72
CA ASP A 44 -50.98 72.04 -14.27
C ASP A 44 -49.62 71.38 -14.48
N SER A 45 -49.08 70.78 -13.42
CA SER A 45 -47.76 70.14 -13.48
C SER A 45 -47.82 68.94 -14.43
N PHE A 46 -47.28 69.11 -15.65
CA PHE A 46 -47.17 68.01 -16.60
C PHE A 46 -46.25 66.93 -16.03
N THR A 47 -46.79 65.71 -15.96
CA THR A 47 -46.06 64.49 -15.65
C THR A 47 -46.30 63.49 -16.78
N ILE A 48 -45.25 62.79 -17.20
CA ILE A 48 -45.38 61.69 -18.16
C ILE A 48 -45.30 60.39 -17.36
N ASP A 49 -46.25 59.50 -17.55
CA ASP A 49 -46.20 58.13 -17.04
C ASP A 49 -45.51 57.27 -18.10
N GLU A 50 -44.39 56.62 -17.76
CA GLU A 50 -43.65 55.81 -18.73
C GLU A 50 -44.38 54.52 -19.11
N SER A 51 -45.21 54.00 -18.19
CA SER A 51 -46.07 52.83 -18.45
C SER A 51 -47.16 53.10 -19.50
N TYR A 52 -47.24 54.33 -20.02
CA TYR A 52 -48.16 54.71 -21.11
C TYR A 52 -47.82 53.99 -22.41
N ASN A 53 -48.41 52.80 -22.59
CA ASN A 53 -48.35 52.00 -23.82
C ASN A 53 -49.62 52.20 -24.69
N GLY A 54 -50.14 53.43 -24.73
CA GLY A 54 -51.33 53.78 -25.52
C GLY A 54 -51.00 54.27 -26.94
N ASN A 55 -52.03 54.69 -27.68
CA ASN A 55 -51.82 55.22 -29.03
C ASN A 55 -51.14 56.59 -28.98
N PHE A 56 -50.01 56.73 -29.68
CA PHE A 56 -49.37 58.02 -29.93
C PHE A 56 -49.93 58.67 -31.21
N PRO A 57 -50.05 60.01 -31.27
CA PRO A 57 -49.66 60.97 -30.24
C PRO A 57 -50.69 61.07 -29.10
N HIS A 58 -50.21 61.26 -27.87
CA HIS A 58 -51.02 61.38 -26.65
C HIS A 58 -50.99 62.83 -26.11
N SER A 59 -52.15 63.41 -25.81
CA SER A 59 -52.24 64.80 -25.30
C SER A 59 -51.99 64.83 -23.79
N LEU A 60 -50.92 65.51 -23.38
CA LEU A 60 -50.55 65.75 -21.97
C LEU A 60 -51.33 66.92 -21.35
N GLY A 61 -52.09 67.67 -22.16
CA GLY A 61 -52.83 68.86 -21.75
C GLY A 61 -52.40 70.10 -22.54
N HIS A 62 -52.84 71.28 -22.11
CA HIS A 62 -52.66 72.53 -22.84
C HIS A 62 -52.21 73.68 -21.94
N VAL A 63 -51.39 74.58 -22.46
CA VAL A 63 -50.96 75.80 -21.78
C VAL A 63 -51.89 76.95 -22.16
N LYS A 64 -52.56 77.58 -21.19
CA LYS A 64 -53.41 78.78 -21.41
C LYS A 64 -52.71 80.06 -20.96
N ILE A 65 -52.94 81.13 -21.71
CA ILE A 65 -52.57 82.52 -21.37
C ILE A 65 -53.84 83.37 -21.51
N GLU A 66 -54.05 84.31 -20.59
CA GLU A 66 -55.25 85.18 -20.54
C GLU A 66 -55.30 86.28 -21.64
N GLU A 67 -54.68 86.08 -22.80
CA GLU A 67 -54.53 87.11 -23.86
C GLU A 67 -54.58 86.50 -25.28
N ASP A 68 -55.39 87.09 -26.17
CA ASP A 68 -55.84 86.47 -27.43
C ASP A 68 -54.83 86.47 -28.61
N ILE A 69 -53.54 86.81 -28.41
CA ILE A 69 -52.56 86.99 -29.51
C ILE A 69 -51.21 86.35 -29.21
N VAL A 70 -51.19 85.01 -29.09
CA VAL A 70 -49.96 84.21 -28.96
C VAL A 70 -49.95 82.99 -29.90
N LEU A 71 -48.76 82.67 -30.42
CA LEU A 71 -48.34 81.34 -30.88
C LEU A 71 -47.46 80.73 -29.79
N PHE A 72 -47.55 79.42 -29.60
CA PHE A 72 -46.78 78.70 -28.58
C PHE A 72 -45.64 77.91 -29.23
N GLN A 73 -44.42 78.01 -28.68
CA GLN A 73 -43.26 77.19 -29.07
C GLN A 73 -42.60 76.56 -27.83
N ILE A 74 -42.00 75.38 -27.98
CA ILE A 74 -41.22 74.68 -26.95
C ILE A 74 -39.82 74.37 -27.45
N HIS A 75 -38.85 74.51 -26.56
CA HIS A 75 -37.44 74.18 -26.76
C HIS A 75 -36.91 73.44 -25.54
N GLY A 76 -35.99 72.49 -25.71
CA GLY A 76 -35.43 71.69 -24.61
C GLY A 76 -35.30 70.21 -24.92
N GLN A 77 -35.01 69.43 -23.87
CA GLN A 77 -34.95 67.96 -23.94
C GLN A 77 -36.35 67.40 -24.25
N GLY A 78 -36.44 66.37 -25.07
CA GLY A 78 -37.71 65.89 -25.61
C GLY A 78 -38.10 66.57 -26.93
N VAL A 79 -37.48 67.70 -27.32
CA VAL A 79 -37.91 68.50 -28.48
C VAL A 79 -36.76 68.71 -29.47
N ASP A 80 -35.85 69.65 -29.18
CA ASP A 80 -34.73 70.04 -30.04
C ASP A 80 -33.35 69.64 -29.47
N LYS A 81 -33.31 69.27 -28.19
CA LYS A 81 -32.19 68.59 -27.52
C LYS A 81 -32.53 67.14 -27.25
N GLU A 82 -31.51 66.30 -27.11
CA GLU A 82 -31.73 64.86 -26.88
C GLU A 82 -32.45 64.57 -25.54
N PRO A 83 -33.39 63.63 -25.50
CA PRO A 83 -33.89 62.84 -26.64
C PRO A 83 -34.79 63.70 -27.56
N ARG A 84 -34.51 63.75 -28.86
CA ARG A 84 -35.24 64.65 -29.78
C ARG A 84 -36.58 64.09 -30.25
N GLY A 85 -37.57 64.97 -30.44
CA GLY A 85 -38.84 64.65 -31.08
C GLY A 85 -39.82 63.78 -30.27
N VAL A 86 -39.58 63.60 -28.98
CA VAL A 86 -40.48 62.91 -28.03
C VAL A 86 -41.73 63.74 -27.73
N LEU A 87 -41.59 65.06 -27.69
CA LEU A 87 -42.64 66.02 -27.36
C LEU A 87 -42.85 67.03 -28.50
N ARG A 88 -44.11 67.42 -28.72
CA ARG A 88 -44.51 68.45 -29.68
C ARG A 88 -45.65 69.28 -29.12
N MET A 89 -45.62 70.58 -29.35
CA MET A 89 -46.74 71.46 -29.03
C MET A 89 -47.40 72.00 -30.30
N THR A 90 -48.71 72.20 -30.26
CA THR A 90 -49.49 72.82 -31.33
C THR A 90 -49.46 74.33 -31.20
N GLU A 91 -48.89 75.03 -32.20
CA GLU A 91 -48.60 76.47 -32.11
C GLU A 91 -49.83 77.36 -31.84
N GLU A 92 -51.01 76.97 -32.32
CA GLU A 92 -52.23 77.79 -32.18
C GLU A 92 -53.04 77.52 -30.91
N THR A 93 -52.97 76.30 -30.35
CA THR A 93 -53.80 75.86 -29.21
C THR A 93 -53.03 75.75 -27.89
N GLY A 94 -51.69 75.71 -27.94
CA GLY A 94 -50.85 75.48 -26.76
C GLY A 94 -50.93 74.05 -26.21
N GLU A 95 -51.50 73.11 -26.97
CA GLU A 95 -51.64 71.71 -26.58
C GLU A 95 -50.33 70.94 -26.76
N LEU A 96 -49.89 70.26 -25.70
CA LEU A 96 -48.66 69.47 -25.63
C LEU A 96 -48.97 67.99 -25.87
N TRP A 97 -48.23 67.40 -26.81
CA TRP A 97 -48.38 66.03 -27.27
C TRP A 97 -47.10 65.24 -27.04
N LEU A 98 -47.25 64.05 -26.45
CA LEU A 98 -46.25 62.99 -26.39
C LEU A 98 -46.33 62.16 -27.68
N LEU A 99 -45.20 62.00 -28.37
CA LEU A 99 -45.11 61.36 -29.70
C LEU A 99 -44.55 59.93 -29.67
N SER A 100 -43.83 59.58 -28.59
CA SER A 100 -43.20 58.28 -28.38
C SER A 100 -43.23 57.93 -26.90
N PRO A 101 -43.07 56.64 -26.52
CA PRO A 101 -42.83 56.28 -25.12
C PRO A 101 -41.53 56.94 -24.59
N VAL A 102 -41.41 56.93 -23.27
CA VAL A 102 -40.24 57.40 -22.51
C VAL A 102 -39.81 56.28 -21.55
N ASP A 103 -38.64 56.46 -20.95
CA ASP A 103 -37.93 55.53 -20.08
C ASP A 103 -37.29 56.38 -18.97
N HIS A 104 -37.65 56.11 -17.70
CA HIS A 104 -37.27 56.87 -16.51
C HIS A 104 -35.82 56.59 -16.12
N GLU A 105 -35.39 55.33 -16.23
CA GLU A 105 -34.03 54.83 -16.04
C GLU A 105 -33.04 55.52 -16.99
N GLN A 106 -33.50 55.89 -18.19
CA GLN A 106 -32.77 56.70 -19.15
C GLN A 106 -32.92 58.22 -18.89
N TYR A 107 -34.13 58.70 -18.59
CA TYR A 107 -34.43 60.13 -18.40
C TYR A 107 -35.51 60.40 -17.33
N GLN A 108 -35.10 60.76 -16.11
CA GLN A 108 -36.04 61.07 -15.02
C GLN A 108 -36.94 62.32 -15.24
N ALA A 109 -36.47 63.31 -16.00
CA ALA A 109 -37.21 64.53 -16.28
C ALA A 109 -36.68 65.28 -17.50
N PHE A 110 -37.59 65.96 -18.23
CA PHE A 110 -37.24 66.83 -19.35
C PHE A 110 -37.25 68.31 -18.94
N GLN A 111 -36.12 68.98 -19.14
CA GLN A 111 -36.01 70.42 -18.98
C GLN A 111 -36.43 71.14 -20.26
N LEU A 112 -37.57 71.82 -20.19
CA LEU A 112 -38.22 72.53 -21.28
C LEU A 112 -38.27 74.03 -21.04
N THR A 113 -38.43 74.76 -22.13
CA THR A 113 -38.62 76.20 -22.18
C THR A 113 -39.77 76.49 -23.13
N PHE A 114 -40.88 76.93 -22.56
CA PHE A 114 -42.08 77.36 -23.28
C PHE A 114 -41.92 78.84 -23.63
N GLN A 115 -42.21 79.20 -24.87
CA GLN A 115 -42.23 80.57 -25.37
C GLN A 115 -43.60 80.90 -25.94
N ALA A 116 -44.14 82.05 -25.55
CA ALA A 116 -45.32 82.64 -26.15
C ALA A 116 -44.88 83.78 -27.07
N ILE A 117 -45.31 83.75 -28.32
CA ILE A 117 -44.79 84.59 -29.41
C ILE A 117 -45.96 85.34 -30.07
N HIS A 118 -45.83 86.65 -30.30
CA HIS A 118 -46.90 87.42 -30.92
C HIS A 118 -47.11 87.04 -32.41
N LYS A 119 -48.37 86.83 -32.80
CA LYS A 119 -48.77 86.40 -34.16
C LYS A 119 -48.34 87.36 -35.28
N THR A 120 -48.14 88.65 -34.97
CA THR A 120 -47.91 89.72 -35.97
C THR A 120 -46.43 90.03 -36.25
N ASP A 121 -45.56 90.00 -35.23
CA ASP A 121 -44.16 90.43 -35.35
C ASP A 121 -43.14 89.35 -34.95
N ARG A 122 -43.62 88.18 -34.48
CA ARG A 122 -42.82 87.07 -33.94
C ARG A 122 -41.89 87.45 -32.77
N SER A 123 -42.19 88.53 -32.04
CA SER A 123 -41.49 88.84 -30.80
C SER A 123 -41.92 87.86 -29.69
N VAL A 124 -40.97 87.45 -28.85
CA VAL A 124 -41.24 86.62 -27.67
C VAL A 124 -41.92 87.49 -26.62
N HIS A 125 -43.21 87.29 -26.43
CA HIS A 125 -44.01 87.96 -25.38
C HIS A 125 -43.58 87.48 -23.99
N THR A 126 -43.30 86.18 -23.86
CA THR A 126 -42.93 85.59 -22.58
C THR A 126 -42.17 84.28 -22.79
N GLN A 127 -41.30 83.96 -21.84
CA GLN A 127 -40.57 82.70 -21.78
C GLN A 127 -40.64 82.13 -20.36
N LEU A 128 -40.87 80.82 -20.25
CA LEU A 128 -40.94 80.10 -18.98
C LEU A 128 -40.21 78.77 -19.08
N SER A 129 -39.35 78.47 -18.12
CA SER A 129 -38.73 77.15 -17.99
C SER A 129 -39.58 76.24 -17.11
N ILE A 130 -39.84 75.02 -17.58
CA ILE A 130 -40.67 74.00 -16.95
C ILE A 130 -39.86 72.70 -16.90
N ILE A 131 -40.00 71.95 -15.81
CA ILE A 131 -39.49 70.59 -15.70
C ILE A 131 -40.71 69.66 -15.80
N ILE A 132 -40.71 68.78 -16.79
CA ILE A 132 -41.70 67.70 -16.91
C ILE A 132 -41.06 66.46 -16.30
N ASN A 133 -41.61 65.98 -15.19
CA ASN A 133 -41.11 64.77 -14.55
C ASN A 133 -41.67 63.54 -15.28
N ILE A 134 -40.82 62.53 -15.48
CA ILE A 134 -41.24 61.19 -15.88
C ILE A 134 -41.48 60.39 -14.60
N VAL A 135 -42.62 59.71 -14.52
CA VAL A 135 -43.03 58.92 -13.36
C VAL A 135 -42.60 57.48 -13.59
N ASP A 136 -41.70 57.07 -12.71
CA ASP A 136 -41.14 55.72 -12.55
C ASP A 136 -42.24 54.65 -12.40
N SER A 137 -42.05 53.50 -13.05
CA SER A 137 -42.94 52.33 -13.10
C SER A 137 -42.12 51.02 -13.11
N ASN A 138 -42.65 49.97 -12.49
CA ASN A 138 -41.98 48.66 -12.39
C ASN A 138 -41.89 47.92 -13.75
N ASP A 139 -40.93 48.28 -14.59
CA ASP A 139 -40.73 47.71 -15.93
C ASP A 139 -39.43 46.88 -16.03
N CYS A 140 -38.45 47.11 -15.16
CA CYS A 140 -37.30 46.24 -14.99
C CYS A 140 -37.63 45.07 -14.05
N ALA A 141 -37.19 43.88 -14.43
CA ALA A 141 -37.21 42.73 -13.53
C ALA A 141 -35.90 42.67 -12.74
N PRO A 142 -35.89 42.16 -11.49
CA PRO A 142 -34.66 41.87 -10.78
C PRO A 142 -33.80 40.90 -11.60
N THR A 143 -32.50 41.17 -11.75
CA THR A 143 -31.57 40.35 -12.56
C THR A 143 -30.46 39.75 -11.71
N PHE A 144 -30.21 38.44 -11.84
CA PHE A 144 -29.10 37.77 -11.16
C PHE A 144 -27.75 38.05 -11.84
N ASP A 145 -26.67 38.15 -11.05
CA ASP A 145 -25.29 38.29 -11.55
C ASP A 145 -24.86 37.12 -12.45
N ARG A 146 -25.46 35.93 -12.27
CA ARG A 146 -25.25 34.72 -13.07
C ARG A 146 -26.53 33.92 -13.19
N GLU A 147 -26.77 33.34 -14.37
CA GLU A 147 -27.89 32.44 -14.62
C GLU A 147 -27.69 31.07 -13.95
N ASN A 148 -26.45 30.57 -13.92
CA ASN A 148 -26.09 29.24 -13.43
C ASN A 148 -24.91 29.30 -12.45
N TYR A 149 -25.00 28.50 -11.38
CA TYR A 149 -23.93 28.26 -10.41
C TYR A 149 -23.71 26.75 -10.27
N GLU A 150 -22.46 26.32 -10.09
CA GLU A 150 -22.11 24.93 -9.80
C GLU A 150 -21.10 24.88 -8.65
N ILE A 151 -21.37 24.03 -7.66
CA ILE A 151 -20.54 23.82 -6.47
C ILE A 151 -20.53 22.35 -6.06
N SER A 152 -19.44 21.90 -5.43
CA SER A 152 -19.33 20.58 -4.80
C SER A 152 -19.23 20.72 -3.28
N VAL A 153 -19.93 19.86 -2.54
CA VAL A 153 -20.02 19.91 -1.08
C VAL A 153 -20.02 18.50 -0.50
N LYS A 154 -19.15 18.27 0.47
CA LYS A 154 -19.06 17.01 1.23
C LYS A 154 -20.32 16.75 2.02
N GLU A 155 -20.80 15.50 2.04
CA GLU A 155 -21.96 15.16 2.87
C GLU A 155 -21.72 15.33 4.38
N SER A 156 -20.46 15.28 4.83
CA SER A 156 -20.08 15.60 6.21
C SER A 156 -20.11 17.08 6.59
N THR A 157 -20.48 17.95 5.65
CA THR A 157 -20.71 19.36 5.93
C THR A 157 -21.77 19.51 7.03
N LEU A 158 -21.48 20.32 8.04
CA LEU A 158 -22.42 20.54 9.13
C LEU A 158 -23.60 21.40 8.66
N GLN A 159 -24.83 21.01 9.01
CA GLN A 159 -26.00 21.85 8.79
C GLN A 159 -25.83 23.25 9.39
N GLY A 160 -26.45 24.24 8.74
CA GLY A 160 -26.27 25.66 9.03
C GLY A 160 -25.03 26.29 8.38
N SER A 161 -24.19 25.49 7.71
CA SER A 161 -23.13 26.02 6.84
C SER A 161 -23.71 26.83 5.67
N GLU A 162 -22.99 27.87 5.27
CA GLU A 162 -23.27 28.63 4.04
C GLU A 162 -22.71 27.86 2.85
N LEU A 163 -23.58 27.44 1.93
CA LEU A 163 -23.20 26.70 0.73
C LEU A 163 -22.75 27.66 -0.38
N ILE A 164 -23.57 28.69 -0.64
CA ILE A 164 -23.34 29.70 -1.68
C ILE A 164 -24.13 30.96 -1.38
N ALA A 165 -23.64 32.09 -1.89
CA ALA A 165 -24.38 33.35 -1.96
C ALA A 165 -24.67 33.70 -3.42
N VAL A 166 -25.95 33.91 -3.75
CA VAL A 166 -26.39 34.48 -5.03
C VAL A 166 -26.69 35.96 -4.86
N LYS A 167 -26.46 36.74 -5.90
CA LYS A 167 -26.78 38.18 -5.93
C LYS A 167 -27.71 38.48 -7.09
N ALA A 168 -28.72 39.31 -6.82
CA ALA A 168 -29.53 39.96 -7.83
C ALA A 168 -29.48 41.47 -7.66
N THR A 169 -29.81 42.20 -8.73
CA THR A 169 -29.95 43.65 -8.75
C THR A 169 -31.13 44.04 -9.62
N ASP A 170 -31.91 44.99 -9.13
CA ASP A 170 -32.94 45.67 -9.93
C ASP A 170 -32.41 47.01 -10.44
N ARG A 171 -32.93 47.44 -11.59
CA ARG A 171 -32.52 48.67 -12.29
C ARG A 171 -33.49 49.83 -12.08
N ASP A 172 -34.73 49.57 -11.69
CA ASP A 172 -35.70 50.61 -11.34
C ASP A 172 -35.07 51.62 -10.35
N LEU A 173 -35.23 52.91 -10.61
CA LEU A 173 -34.62 53.96 -9.79
C LEU A 173 -35.42 54.24 -8.49
N SER A 174 -36.71 53.92 -8.48
CA SER A 174 -37.60 54.03 -7.33
C SER A 174 -37.38 52.91 -6.32
N GLU A 175 -37.10 53.32 -5.08
CA GLU A 175 -37.04 52.47 -3.87
C GLU A 175 -38.34 51.70 -3.55
N LYS A 176 -39.43 51.90 -4.31
CA LYS A 176 -40.64 51.06 -4.27
C LYS A 176 -40.48 49.80 -5.12
N PHE A 177 -40.02 49.96 -6.36
CA PHE A 177 -40.05 48.90 -7.37
C PHE A 177 -38.73 48.11 -7.39
N LYS A 178 -37.61 48.79 -7.16
CA LYS A 178 -36.28 48.21 -6.95
C LYS A 178 -36.17 47.15 -5.83
N LYS A 179 -37.19 47.03 -4.98
CA LYS A 179 -37.22 46.05 -3.88
C LYS A 179 -37.80 44.74 -4.36
N PHE A 180 -37.06 43.67 -4.08
CA PHE A 180 -37.46 42.31 -4.41
C PHE A 180 -37.14 41.33 -3.28
N ASP A 181 -37.92 40.26 -3.21
CA ASP A 181 -37.69 39.13 -2.32
C ASP A 181 -36.99 37.99 -3.08
N LEU A 182 -36.00 37.37 -2.44
CA LEU A 182 -35.34 36.15 -2.91
C LEU A 182 -36.00 34.92 -2.29
N GLN A 183 -36.40 33.95 -3.12
CA GLN A 183 -37.02 32.71 -2.67
C GLN A 183 -36.53 31.48 -3.43
N ILE A 184 -36.42 30.34 -2.74
CA ILE A 184 -36.21 29.03 -3.38
C ILE A 184 -37.56 28.57 -3.94
N VAL A 185 -37.63 28.41 -5.26
CA VAL A 185 -38.85 27.99 -5.98
C VAL A 185 -38.97 26.47 -6.00
N SER A 186 -37.87 25.76 -6.24
CA SER A 186 -37.85 24.30 -6.30
C SER A 186 -36.48 23.73 -5.98
N VAL A 187 -36.48 22.50 -5.48
CA VAL A 187 -35.30 21.66 -5.27
C VAL A 187 -35.58 20.30 -5.91
N ILE A 188 -34.68 19.83 -6.77
CA ILE A 188 -34.82 18.59 -7.55
C ILE A 188 -33.55 17.76 -7.34
N PRO A 189 -33.61 16.48 -6.93
CA PRO A 189 -34.82 15.75 -6.52
C PRO A 189 -35.43 16.32 -5.23
N GLN A 190 -36.67 15.93 -4.91
CA GLN A 190 -37.31 16.37 -3.67
C GLN A 190 -36.55 15.78 -2.46
N PRO A 191 -35.98 16.62 -1.58
CA PRO A 191 -35.19 16.13 -0.46
C PRO A 191 -36.08 15.50 0.62
N ARG A 192 -35.53 14.54 1.37
CA ARG A 192 -36.24 13.85 2.46
C ARG A 192 -35.73 14.26 3.84
N ASP A 193 -34.44 14.09 4.08
CA ASP A 193 -33.77 14.38 5.37
C ASP A 193 -32.82 15.59 5.32
N VAL A 194 -32.94 16.41 4.26
CA VAL A 194 -32.40 17.76 4.15
C VAL A 194 -33.51 18.76 3.82
N GLU A 195 -33.37 20.01 4.26
CA GLU A 195 -34.19 21.14 3.81
C GLU A 195 -33.28 22.35 3.56
N PHE A 196 -33.26 22.85 2.32
CA PHE A 196 -32.53 24.04 1.94
C PHE A 196 -33.34 25.30 2.28
N TYR A 197 -32.67 26.33 2.79
CA TYR A 197 -33.28 27.60 3.13
C TYR A 197 -32.40 28.77 2.66
N LEU A 198 -33.06 29.88 2.31
CA LEU A 198 -32.40 31.12 1.89
C LEU A 198 -32.52 32.17 2.99
N THR A 199 -31.47 32.96 3.16
CA THR A 199 -31.45 34.15 4.02
C THR A 199 -30.96 35.35 3.21
N GLN A 200 -31.80 36.38 3.08
CA GLN A 200 -31.49 37.58 2.30
C GLN A 200 -30.77 38.62 3.18
N PHE A 201 -29.74 39.25 2.63
CA PHE A 201 -28.88 40.23 3.29
C PHE A 201 -28.69 41.45 2.38
N LEU A 202 -28.74 42.64 2.97
CA LEU A 202 -28.57 43.93 2.28
C LEU A 202 -29.52 44.08 1.08
N ASP A 203 -30.68 43.42 1.14
CA ASP A 203 -31.75 43.35 0.14
C ASP A 203 -31.33 42.84 -1.26
N GLU A 204 -30.05 42.68 -1.57
CA GLU A 204 -29.52 42.21 -2.86
C GLU A 204 -28.98 40.76 -2.86
N VAL A 205 -28.57 40.22 -1.70
CA VAL A 205 -27.78 38.97 -1.62
C VAL A 205 -28.52 37.87 -0.87
N GLY A 206 -28.78 36.74 -1.52
CA GLY A 206 -29.38 35.55 -0.94
C GLY A 206 -28.32 34.50 -0.59
N LYS A 207 -28.14 34.21 0.70
CA LYS A 207 -27.29 33.11 1.18
C LYS A 207 -28.10 31.84 1.35
N ILE A 208 -27.61 30.74 0.78
CA ILE A 208 -28.25 29.43 0.83
C ILE A 208 -27.50 28.54 1.80
N SER A 209 -28.28 27.93 2.69
CA SER A 209 -27.85 26.99 3.71
C SER A 209 -28.83 25.82 3.76
N PHE A 210 -28.51 24.81 4.56
CA PHE A 210 -29.38 23.65 4.75
C PHE A 210 -29.48 23.25 6.22
N LYS A 211 -30.55 22.53 6.56
CA LYS A 211 -30.73 21.83 7.83
C LYS A 211 -31.02 20.35 7.60
N GLY A 212 -30.65 19.50 8.55
CA GLY A 212 -30.69 18.04 8.39
C GLY A 212 -29.34 17.44 8.00
N CYS A 213 -29.37 16.39 7.18
CA CYS A 213 -28.20 15.63 6.75
C CYS A 213 -28.13 15.59 5.22
N LEU A 214 -26.95 15.84 4.66
CA LEU A 214 -26.64 15.46 3.27
C LEU A 214 -26.28 13.97 3.25
N ASP A 215 -26.54 13.33 2.11
CA ASP A 215 -26.51 11.88 1.90
C ASP A 215 -26.34 11.67 0.39
N HIS A 216 -25.17 11.17 -0.06
CA HIS A 216 -24.84 11.01 -1.48
C HIS A 216 -25.70 9.92 -2.13
N GLU A 217 -25.90 8.80 -1.44
CA GLU A 217 -26.64 7.62 -1.93
C GLU A 217 -28.12 7.92 -2.13
N GLN A 218 -28.68 8.86 -1.34
CA GLN A 218 -30.02 9.38 -1.56
C GLN A 218 -30.08 10.35 -2.75
N ALA A 219 -29.08 11.23 -2.92
CA ALA A 219 -28.97 12.13 -4.07
C ALA A 219 -27.55 12.70 -4.25
N ASP A 220 -26.87 12.22 -5.28
CA ASP A 220 -25.56 12.69 -5.77
C ASP A 220 -25.55 14.18 -6.13
N LYS A 221 -26.71 14.74 -6.48
CA LYS A 221 -26.86 16.11 -6.95
C LYS A 221 -28.23 16.71 -6.65
N TYR A 222 -28.23 17.96 -6.18
CA TYR A 222 -29.41 18.80 -6.08
C TYR A 222 -29.37 19.97 -7.08
N THR A 223 -30.47 20.20 -7.78
CA THR A 223 -30.71 21.39 -8.59
C THR A 223 -31.70 22.29 -7.85
N ILE A 224 -31.22 23.44 -7.40
CA ILE A 224 -31.99 24.44 -6.64
C ILE A 224 -32.29 25.60 -7.57
N ILE A 225 -33.57 25.93 -7.77
CA ILE A 225 -33.98 27.12 -8.54
C ILE A 225 -34.36 28.22 -7.55
N VAL A 226 -33.70 29.37 -7.68
CA VAL A 226 -33.96 30.57 -6.88
C VAL A 226 -34.57 31.63 -7.77
N ALA A 227 -35.66 32.27 -7.34
CA ALA A 227 -36.25 33.41 -8.02
C ALA A 227 -36.08 34.69 -7.19
N ALA A 228 -35.85 35.79 -7.91
CA ALA A 228 -35.96 37.15 -7.40
C ALA A 228 -37.28 37.71 -7.93
N LYS A 229 -38.11 38.27 -7.05
CA LYS A 229 -39.42 38.82 -7.43
C LYS A 229 -39.63 40.17 -6.78
N ASP A 230 -39.91 41.19 -7.58
CA ASP A 230 -40.14 42.55 -7.09
C ASP A 230 -41.48 42.72 -6.34
N HIS A 231 -41.64 43.89 -5.73
CA HIS A 231 -42.87 44.35 -5.08
C HIS A 231 -43.71 45.29 -5.98
N GLY A 232 -43.62 45.14 -7.30
CA GLY A 232 -44.36 45.91 -8.29
C GLY A 232 -45.88 45.87 -8.14
N GLU A 233 -46.52 46.98 -8.49
CA GLU A 233 -47.99 47.09 -8.60
C GLU A 233 -48.31 47.91 -9.85
N PRO A 234 -49.23 47.46 -10.74
CA PRO A 234 -50.11 46.30 -10.61
C PRO A 234 -49.48 44.96 -11.02
N GLN A 235 -48.32 45.00 -11.69
CA GLN A 235 -47.59 43.82 -12.15
C GLN A 235 -46.31 43.67 -11.34
N GLN A 236 -46.01 42.42 -10.96
CA GLN A 236 -44.73 42.04 -10.37
C GLN A 236 -43.92 41.28 -11.42
N LEU A 237 -42.64 41.60 -11.56
CA LEU A 237 -41.71 40.90 -12.44
C LEU A 237 -40.78 40.00 -11.61
N SER A 238 -40.14 39.06 -12.31
CA SER A 238 -39.25 38.10 -11.67
C SER A 238 -38.28 37.47 -12.65
N SER A 239 -37.07 37.20 -12.19
CA SER A 239 -36.12 36.30 -12.86
C SER A 239 -35.75 35.12 -11.95
N SER A 240 -35.01 34.15 -12.49
CA SER A 240 -34.52 32.99 -11.74
C SER A 240 -33.12 32.59 -12.15
N CYS A 241 -32.33 32.10 -11.19
CA CYS A 241 -31.07 31.41 -11.43
C CYS A 241 -31.13 29.95 -10.96
N THR A 242 -30.26 29.11 -11.54
CA THR A 242 -30.14 27.69 -11.24
C THR A 242 -28.83 27.42 -10.50
N ILE A 243 -28.89 26.59 -9.46
CA ILE A 243 -27.73 26.20 -8.66
C ILE A 243 -27.64 24.69 -8.67
N VAL A 244 -26.53 24.19 -9.19
CA VAL A 244 -26.17 22.78 -9.21
C VAL A 244 -25.26 22.52 -8.02
N LEU A 245 -25.76 21.76 -7.06
CA LEU A 245 -25.06 21.32 -5.86
C LEU A 245 -24.72 19.84 -6.04
N ASN A 246 -23.46 19.55 -6.37
CA ASN A 246 -22.93 18.20 -6.40
C ASN A 246 -22.54 17.78 -4.97
N ILE A 247 -22.97 16.59 -4.53
CA ILE A 247 -22.62 16.05 -3.22
C ILE A 247 -21.38 15.16 -3.38
N GLU A 248 -20.31 15.41 -2.63
CA GLU A 248 -19.16 14.51 -2.58
C GLU A 248 -19.45 13.38 -1.58
N ASP A 249 -19.36 12.13 -2.08
CA ASP A 249 -19.42 10.89 -1.31
C ASP A 249 -18.35 10.84 -0.20
N GLU A 250 -18.75 10.36 0.98
CA GLU A 250 -17.87 9.98 2.09
C GLU A 250 -18.42 8.71 2.75
N ASN A 251 -17.52 7.86 3.28
CA ASN A 251 -17.86 6.58 3.88
C ASN A 251 -18.98 6.65 4.93
N ASN A 252 -20.19 6.25 4.52
CA ASN A 252 -21.37 6.17 5.37
C ASN A 252 -22.00 4.75 5.38
N HIS A 253 -21.56 3.85 4.50
CA HIS A 253 -21.80 2.40 4.55
C HIS A 253 -20.54 1.62 4.96
N LEU A 254 -20.67 0.72 5.94
CA LEU A 254 -19.59 -0.19 6.31
C LEU A 254 -19.61 -1.45 5.41
N PRO A 255 -18.45 -2.07 5.12
CA PRO A 255 -18.41 -3.24 4.26
C PRO A 255 -19.02 -4.44 4.99
N VAL A 256 -20.04 -5.04 4.38
CA VAL A 256 -20.78 -6.17 4.93
C VAL A 256 -20.24 -7.48 4.38
N ILE A 257 -19.55 -8.27 5.21
CA ILE A 257 -19.15 -9.63 4.85
C ILE A 257 -20.41 -10.49 4.75
N THR A 258 -20.69 -11.01 3.55
CA THR A 258 -21.95 -11.73 3.25
C THR A 258 -22.06 -13.10 3.93
N GLN A 259 -20.93 -13.71 4.31
CA GLN A 259 -20.85 -15.02 4.96
C GLN A 259 -20.36 -14.89 6.41
N GLN A 260 -21.22 -15.15 7.40
CA GLN A 260 -20.83 -15.01 8.82
C GLN A 260 -19.92 -16.13 9.35
N LYS A 261 -19.89 -17.30 8.68
CA LYS A 261 -19.08 -18.45 9.09
C LYS A 261 -18.48 -19.15 7.87
N ALA A 262 -17.24 -19.61 8.00
CA ALA A 262 -16.59 -20.49 7.03
C ALA A 262 -15.81 -21.59 7.75
N VAL A 263 -15.66 -22.74 7.08
CA VAL A 263 -14.82 -23.85 7.54
C VAL A 263 -13.86 -24.20 6.42
N VAL A 264 -12.57 -24.19 6.71
CA VAL A 264 -11.50 -24.51 5.74
C VAL A 264 -10.69 -25.69 6.28
N ARG A 265 -10.20 -26.54 5.38
CA ARG A 265 -9.27 -27.63 5.70
C ARG A 265 -7.92 -27.34 5.06
N VAL A 266 -6.86 -27.58 5.83
CA VAL A 266 -5.48 -27.40 5.39
C VAL A 266 -4.62 -28.46 6.04
N LYS A 267 -3.62 -28.97 5.33
CA LYS A 267 -2.65 -29.89 5.91
C LYS A 267 -1.56 -29.14 6.66
N GLU A 268 -1.02 -29.74 7.69
CA GLU A 268 0.05 -29.11 8.49
C GLU A 268 1.35 -28.88 7.71
N ASP A 269 1.64 -29.71 6.70
CA ASP A 269 2.80 -29.57 5.82
C ASP A 269 2.68 -28.45 4.77
N GLN A 270 1.59 -27.67 4.77
CA GLN A 270 1.33 -26.63 3.78
C GLN A 270 1.61 -25.22 4.32
N GLU A 271 2.24 -24.40 3.47
CA GLU A 271 2.46 -22.97 3.69
C GLU A 271 2.20 -22.18 2.40
N ASN A 272 1.99 -20.86 2.53
CA ASN A 272 1.78 -19.92 1.43
C ASN A 272 0.57 -20.23 0.51
N ILE A 273 -0.38 -21.04 0.96
CA ILE A 273 -1.58 -21.42 0.18
C ILE A 273 -2.75 -20.44 0.37
N LEU A 274 -3.60 -20.34 -0.66
CA LEU A 274 -4.91 -19.68 -0.59
C LEU A 274 -5.90 -20.57 0.20
N LEU A 275 -6.52 -20.01 1.25
CA LEU A 275 -7.53 -20.70 2.07
C LEU A 275 -8.97 -20.36 1.66
N LEU A 276 -9.25 -19.06 1.49
CA LEU A 276 -10.62 -18.55 1.31
C LEU A 276 -10.61 -17.18 0.61
N ARG A 277 -11.61 -16.92 -0.23
CA ARG A 277 -12.02 -15.55 -0.61
C ARG A 277 -13.19 -15.15 0.28
N VAL A 278 -13.10 -13.97 0.90
CA VAL A 278 -14.10 -13.40 1.81
C VAL A 278 -14.96 -12.40 1.02
N PRO A 279 -16.18 -12.78 0.59
CA PRO A 279 -17.06 -11.91 -0.17
C PRO A 279 -17.66 -10.81 0.71
N VAL A 280 -17.45 -9.56 0.29
CA VAL A 280 -17.94 -8.35 0.94
C VAL A 280 -18.80 -7.54 -0.02
N THR A 281 -19.82 -6.87 0.50
CA THR A 281 -20.65 -5.91 -0.23
C THR A 281 -20.61 -4.58 0.49
N ASP A 282 -20.49 -3.51 -0.27
CA ASP A 282 -20.46 -2.13 0.22
C ASP A 282 -21.29 -1.27 -0.75
N GLU A 283 -21.99 -0.27 -0.21
CA GLU A 283 -22.97 0.56 -0.92
C GLU A 283 -22.41 1.95 -1.31
N ASP A 284 -21.26 2.35 -0.76
CA ASP A 284 -20.52 3.57 -1.14
C ASP A 284 -20.06 3.51 -2.63
N VAL A 285 -19.61 4.65 -3.19
CA VAL A 285 -19.20 4.73 -4.61
C VAL A 285 -18.02 3.81 -4.91
N LYS A 286 -18.21 2.89 -5.87
CA LYS A 286 -17.21 1.89 -6.28
C LYS A 286 -15.87 2.50 -6.69
N ASP A 287 -14.79 1.74 -6.45
CA ASP A 287 -13.40 2.13 -6.69
C ASP A 287 -12.94 3.40 -5.94
N SER A 288 -13.62 3.74 -4.84
CA SER A 288 -13.23 4.81 -3.92
C SER A 288 -12.60 4.25 -2.62
N PRO A 289 -11.90 5.09 -1.83
CA PRO A 289 -11.49 4.75 -0.46
C PRO A 289 -12.65 4.51 0.51
N SER A 290 -13.83 5.05 0.23
CA SER A 290 -15.07 4.75 0.95
C SER A 290 -15.47 3.29 0.68
N TRP A 291 -15.52 2.87 -0.58
CA TRP A 291 -15.91 1.50 -0.94
C TRP A 291 -14.86 0.41 -0.64
N TRP A 292 -13.56 0.72 -0.69
CA TRP A 292 -12.52 -0.31 -0.53
C TRP A 292 -12.45 -0.90 0.90
N ALA A 293 -12.64 -2.21 1.00
CA ALA A 293 -12.53 -2.94 2.25
C ALA A 293 -11.07 -3.16 2.68
N GLU A 294 -10.76 -2.86 3.94
CA GLU A 294 -9.56 -3.23 4.68
C GLU A 294 -9.90 -4.32 5.70
N PHE A 295 -9.30 -5.51 5.52
CA PHE A 295 -9.58 -6.68 6.36
C PHE A 295 -8.57 -6.83 7.50
N HIS A 296 -9.07 -7.15 8.70
CA HIS A 296 -8.28 -7.42 9.90
C HIS A 296 -8.56 -8.82 10.43
N ILE A 297 -7.51 -9.56 10.77
CA ILE A 297 -7.60 -10.87 11.42
C ILE A 297 -7.47 -10.69 12.93
N LYS A 298 -8.41 -11.25 13.69
CA LYS A 298 -8.37 -11.36 15.15
C LYS A 298 -8.18 -12.82 15.54
N GLU A 299 -7.62 -13.03 16.74
CA GLU A 299 -7.37 -14.34 17.35
C GLU A 299 -6.20 -15.15 16.70
N ASP A 300 -5.48 -14.55 15.74
CA ASP A 300 -4.19 -15.07 15.24
C ASP A 300 -3.00 -14.46 15.99
N THR A 301 -2.61 -15.08 17.09
CA THR A 301 -1.48 -14.66 17.93
C THR A 301 -0.10 -14.85 17.29
N ASP A 302 -0.01 -15.76 16.32
CA ASP A 302 1.26 -16.28 15.82
C ASP A 302 1.64 -15.69 14.45
N ASN A 303 0.74 -14.88 13.86
CA ASN A 303 0.79 -14.41 12.47
C ASN A 303 0.92 -15.58 11.48
N ASN A 304 0.06 -16.58 11.65
CA ASN A 304 -0.03 -17.75 10.78
C ASN A 304 -0.83 -17.44 9.52
N PHE A 305 -1.72 -16.44 9.54
CA PHE A 305 -2.55 -16.06 8.41
C PHE A 305 -2.22 -14.66 7.90
N ARG A 306 -2.48 -14.43 6.61
CA ARG A 306 -2.41 -13.10 5.98
C ARG A 306 -3.69 -12.89 5.17
N ILE A 307 -4.29 -11.71 5.25
CA ILE A 307 -5.42 -11.33 4.39
C ILE A 307 -5.05 -10.09 3.57
N THR A 308 -5.46 -10.05 2.31
CA THR A 308 -5.21 -8.94 1.38
C THR A 308 -6.45 -8.69 0.53
N THR A 309 -6.82 -7.43 0.30
CA THR A 309 -7.98 -7.09 -0.52
C THR A 309 -7.69 -7.20 -2.01
N ASP A 310 -8.53 -7.91 -2.75
CA ASP A 310 -8.57 -7.89 -4.22
C ASP A 310 -9.24 -6.59 -4.67
N LYS A 311 -8.46 -5.56 -5.00
CA LYS A 311 -8.99 -4.23 -5.38
C LYS A 311 -9.95 -4.24 -6.58
N LYS A 312 -10.06 -5.34 -7.35
CA LYS A 312 -11.03 -5.49 -8.45
C LYS A 312 -12.39 -6.05 -8.02
N THR A 313 -12.43 -6.90 -6.99
CA THR A 313 -13.67 -7.57 -6.53
C THR A 313 -14.07 -7.13 -5.12
N ASN A 314 -13.24 -6.33 -4.45
CA ASN A 314 -13.28 -5.97 -3.03
C ASN A 314 -13.11 -7.15 -2.06
N GLU A 315 -12.91 -8.38 -2.55
CA GLU A 315 -12.87 -9.58 -1.71
C GLU A 315 -11.60 -9.66 -0.84
N GLY A 316 -11.76 -10.17 0.38
CA GLY A 316 -10.62 -10.47 1.26
C GLY A 316 -10.00 -11.82 0.90
N ILE A 317 -8.80 -11.81 0.31
CA ILE A 317 -8.07 -13.03 -0.03
C ILE A 317 -7.26 -13.50 1.19
N LEU A 318 -7.71 -14.58 1.83
CA LEU A 318 -7.07 -15.18 3.02
C LEU A 318 -6.06 -16.27 2.63
N TYR A 319 -4.81 -16.08 3.04
CA TYR A 319 -3.71 -17.02 2.88
C TYR A 319 -3.26 -17.63 4.21
N LEU A 320 -2.80 -18.88 4.16
CA LEU A 320 -1.92 -19.43 5.19
C LEU A 320 -0.49 -18.97 4.92
N ASN A 321 0.11 -18.22 5.83
CA ASN A 321 1.44 -17.61 5.70
C ASN A 321 2.54 -18.40 6.44
N LYS A 322 2.17 -19.24 7.42
CA LYS A 322 3.04 -20.21 8.09
C LYS A 322 2.30 -21.52 8.25
N SER A 323 3.00 -22.66 8.21
CA SER A 323 2.42 -23.95 8.54
C SER A 323 1.72 -23.94 9.91
N LEU A 324 0.68 -24.76 10.00
CA LEU A 324 0.03 -25.11 11.27
C LEU A 324 0.62 -26.43 11.76
N ASP A 325 0.42 -26.74 13.03
CA ASP A 325 0.91 -27.94 13.71
C ASP A 325 -0.33 -28.62 14.30
N TYR A 326 -0.66 -29.83 13.82
CA TYR A 326 -1.86 -30.57 14.19
C TYR A 326 -1.78 -31.09 15.63
N GLU A 327 -0.64 -31.68 15.99
CA GLU A 327 -0.32 -32.24 17.31
C GLU A 327 -0.52 -31.21 18.43
N LYS A 328 -0.20 -29.94 18.15
CA LYS A 328 -0.39 -28.80 19.05
C LYS A 328 -1.78 -28.18 18.94
N THR A 329 -2.30 -27.96 17.73
CA THR A 329 -3.55 -27.23 17.47
C THR A 329 -4.32 -27.75 16.25
N PRO A 330 -5.12 -28.82 16.39
CA PRO A 330 -5.83 -29.43 15.27
C PRO A 330 -7.00 -28.59 14.74
N VAL A 331 -7.43 -27.57 15.49
CA VAL A 331 -8.44 -26.59 15.09
C VAL A 331 -8.01 -25.20 15.53
N LYS A 332 -7.92 -24.25 14.59
CA LYS A 332 -7.63 -22.84 14.84
C LYS A 332 -8.86 -22.02 14.42
N ASN A 333 -9.46 -21.30 15.36
CA ASN A 333 -10.53 -20.34 15.06
C ASN A 333 -9.92 -18.95 14.93
N ILE A 334 -10.30 -18.22 13.89
CA ILE A 334 -9.96 -16.81 13.70
C ILE A 334 -11.23 -16.02 13.38
N THR A 335 -11.24 -14.75 13.75
CA THR A 335 -12.34 -13.83 13.43
C THR A 335 -11.84 -12.74 12.49
N ILE A 336 -12.34 -12.73 11.26
CA ILE A 336 -12.05 -11.70 10.26
C ILE A 336 -13.06 -10.57 10.43
N THR A 337 -12.60 -9.32 10.39
CA THR A 337 -13.46 -8.13 10.37
C THR A 337 -13.11 -7.21 9.21
N ALA A 338 -14.11 -6.63 8.55
CA ALA A 338 -13.94 -5.65 7.49
C ALA A 338 -14.36 -4.25 7.97
N LYS A 339 -13.60 -3.25 7.53
CA LYS A 339 -13.88 -1.81 7.61
C LYS A 339 -13.43 -1.18 6.28
N ASN A 340 -13.75 0.07 6.00
CA ASN A 340 -13.30 0.76 4.81
C ASN A 340 -11.85 1.27 4.98
N GLU A 341 -11.24 1.75 3.89
CA GLU A 341 -9.96 2.47 3.91
C GLU A 341 -10.14 3.92 4.40
N ALA A 342 -11.26 4.56 4.05
CA ALA A 342 -11.70 5.85 4.59
C ALA A 342 -12.31 5.71 6.01
N PRO A 343 -12.19 6.74 6.89
CA PRO A 343 -12.83 6.74 8.20
C PRO A 343 -14.35 6.88 8.08
N TYR A 344 -15.09 6.10 8.88
CA TYR A 344 -16.55 6.12 8.88
C TYR A 344 -17.13 7.45 9.38
N TYR A 345 -18.15 7.94 8.67
CA TYR A 345 -18.98 9.08 9.02
C TYR A 345 -20.46 8.76 8.74
N ALA A 346 -21.38 9.15 9.63
CA ALA A 346 -22.79 9.14 9.28
C ALA A 346 -23.55 10.25 10.00
N CYS A 347 -24.50 10.87 9.30
CA CYS A 347 -25.44 11.84 9.84
C CYS A 347 -26.85 11.24 9.89
N LYS A 348 -27.54 11.38 11.02
CA LYS A 348 -28.93 10.94 11.16
C LYS A 348 -29.81 12.02 11.79
N VAL A 349 -30.89 12.38 11.09
CA VAL A 349 -31.92 13.28 11.63
C VAL A 349 -32.69 12.57 12.75
N LEU A 350 -32.79 13.25 13.91
CA LEU A 350 -33.54 12.77 15.09
C LEU A 350 -34.88 13.49 15.23
N GLU A 351 -34.86 14.83 15.18
CA GLU A 351 -36.05 15.68 15.34
C GLU A 351 -35.99 16.84 14.33
N ARG A 352 -37.07 17.03 13.57
CA ARG A 352 -37.21 18.13 12.60
C ARG A 352 -37.82 19.34 13.30
N SER A 353 -37.15 20.48 13.20
CA SER A 353 -37.64 21.77 13.74
C SER A 353 -38.19 22.67 12.63
N THR A 354 -39.28 23.36 12.92
CA THR A 354 -39.80 24.49 12.13
C THR A 354 -39.07 25.79 12.44
N MET A 355 -38.38 25.88 13.57
CA MET A 355 -37.60 27.05 14.00
C MET A 355 -36.12 26.68 14.16
N GLY A 356 -35.26 27.23 13.30
CA GLY A 356 -33.82 26.97 13.30
C GLY A 356 -33.43 25.59 12.76
N LEU A 357 -32.22 25.16 13.12
CA LEU A 357 -31.63 23.90 12.66
C LEU A 357 -32.33 22.67 13.24
N TRP A 358 -32.18 21.53 12.56
CA TRP A 358 -32.74 20.25 13.02
C TRP A 358 -31.83 19.63 14.09
N LYS A 359 -32.36 18.64 14.82
CA LYS A 359 -31.55 17.84 15.75
C LYS A 359 -31.03 16.64 14.99
N VAL A 360 -29.71 16.57 14.82
CA VAL A 360 -29.02 15.46 14.15
C VAL A 360 -28.08 14.75 15.12
N ALA A 361 -27.85 13.46 14.88
CA ALA A 361 -26.78 12.68 15.48
C ALA A 361 -25.69 12.43 14.44
N PHE A 362 -24.43 12.53 14.87
CA PHE A 362 -23.28 12.14 14.07
C PHE A 362 -22.64 10.89 14.67
N ALA A 363 -22.24 9.95 13.82
CA ALA A 363 -21.43 8.79 14.17
C ALA A 363 -20.14 8.80 13.34
N GLY A 364 -19.05 8.28 13.91
CA GLY A 364 -17.74 8.25 13.24
C GLY A 364 -16.58 8.46 14.20
N ASP A 365 -15.37 8.07 13.78
CA ASP A 365 -14.16 8.10 14.63
C ASP A 365 -13.77 9.53 15.09
N SER A 366 -14.25 10.55 14.39
CA SER A 366 -14.01 11.98 14.71
C SER A 366 -15.12 12.62 15.58
N ALA A 367 -16.23 11.93 15.85
CA ALA A 367 -17.44 12.51 16.47
C ALA A 367 -17.82 11.79 17.79
N GLY A 368 -17.13 12.14 18.89
CA GLY A 368 -17.17 11.43 20.17
C GLY A 368 -18.48 11.50 21.00
N LYS A 369 -19.64 11.11 20.44
CA LYS A 369 -20.91 10.98 21.18
C LYS A 369 -21.84 9.82 20.77
N ALA A 370 -21.56 9.11 19.67
CA ALA A 370 -22.23 7.85 19.34
C ALA A 370 -21.22 6.68 19.41
N PRO A 371 -21.63 5.47 19.81
CA PRO A 371 -20.78 4.30 19.65
C PRO A 371 -20.53 4.07 18.15
N ALA A 372 -19.26 3.91 17.75
CA ALA A 372 -18.90 3.56 16.38
C ALA A 372 -19.62 2.25 15.98
N PRO A 373 -20.17 2.16 14.76
CA PRO A 373 -20.83 0.94 14.32
C PRO A 373 -19.86 -0.24 14.35
N THR A 374 -20.37 -1.41 14.73
CA THR A 374 -19.52 -2.59 14.86
C THR A 374 -19.19 -3.12 13.46
N PRO A 375 -17.90 -3.24 13.08
CA PRO A 375 -17.52 -3.75 11.77
C PRO A 375 -18.08 -5.16 11.55
N SER A 376 -18.44 -5.47 10.30
CA SER A 376 -18.94 -6.80 9.94
C SER A 376 -17.86 -7.86 10.22
N ARG A 377 -18.29 -9.09 10.54
CA ARG A 377 -17.38 -10.16 10.98
C ARG A 377 -17.73 -11.52 10.43
N GLN A 378 -16.71 -12.29 10.11
CA GLN A 378 -16.79 -13.71 9.76
C GLN A 378 -15.94 -14.54 10.72
N GLN A 379 -16.52 -15.61 11.25
CA GLN A 379 -15.77 -16.62 12.01
C GLN A 379 -15.26 -17.69 11.05
N VAL A 380 -13.95 -17.89 10.98
CA VAL A 380 -13.33 -18.94 10.16
C VAL A 380 -12.75 -20.00 11.08
N THR A 381 -13.27 -21.22 10.95
CA THR A 381 -12.72 -22.40 11.62
C THR A 381 -11.80 -23.12 10.64
N VAL A 382 -10.49 -23.04 10.88
CA VAL A 382 -9.47 -23.79 10.15
C VAL A 382 -9.27 -25.12 10.84
N ILE A 383 -9.61 -26.21 10.16
CA ILE A 383 -9.36 -27.58 10.59
C ILE A 383 -8.03 -28.00 9.98
N VAL A 384 -7.07 -28.35 10.84
CA VAL A 384 -5.80 -28.92 10.40
C VAL A 384 -6.00 -30.40 10.12
N GLU A 385 -5.50 -30.88 8.98
CA GLU A 385 -5.42 -32.28 8.64
C GLU A 385 -4.01 -32.79 8.97
N ASN A 386 -3.94 -33.81 9.83
CA ASN A 386 -2.70 -34.49 10.19
C ASN A 386 -2.03 -35.12 8.96
N VAL A 387 -0.70 -35.01 8.88
CA VAL A 387 0.16 -35.58 7.85
C VAL A 387 1.43 -36.17 8.48
N ASN A 388 1.39 -37.48 8.74
CA ASN A 388 2.50 -38.34 9.18
C ASN A 388 3.87 -37.67 9.05
N GLU A 389 4.42 -37.19 10.16
CA GLU A 389 5.75 -36.62 10.29
C GLU A 389 6.81 -37.73 10.34
N ALA A 390 8.09 -37.39 10.56
CA ALA A 390 9.13 -38.38 10.76
C ALA A 390 9.45 -38.51 12.25
N PRO A 391 9.87 -39.70 12.75
CA PRO A 391 10.40 -39.81 14.09
C PRO A 391 11.56 -38.83 14.36
N ILE A 392 11.71 -38.41 15.60
CA ILE A 392 12.73 -37.47 16.06
C ILE A 392 13.53 -38.15 17.18
N PHE A 393 14.83 -38.31 16.98
CA PHE A 393 15.71 -38.88 18.01
C PHE A 393 15.91 -37.91 19.18
N ASP A 394 15.84 -38.42 20.41
CA ASP A 394 16.17 -37.65 21.63
C ASP A 394 17.61 -37.12 21.60
N MET A 395 18.52 -37.84 20.94
CA MET A 395 19.87 -37.39 20.58
C MET A 395 20.23 -37.91 19.19
N SER A 396 20.39 -37.01 18.21
CA SER A 396 20.77 -37.34 16.83
C SER A 396 22.24 -37.71 16.64
N HIS A 397 23.10 -37.42 17.63
CA HIS A 397 24.50 -37.85 17.67
C HIS A 397 24.84 -38.39 19.05
N GLN A 398 25.44 -39.58 19.10
CA GLN A 398 25.98 -40.17 20.33
C GLN A 398 27.38 -40.71 20.09
N SER A 399 28.21 -40.74 21.14
CA SER A 399 29.53 -41.37 21.10
C SER A 399 29.70 -42.47 22.14
N ALA A 400 30.37 -43.55 21.74
CA ALA A 400 30.77 -44.66 22.60
C ALA A 400 32.30 -44.80 22.56
N ARG A 401 32.92 -45.22 23.66
CA ARG A 401 34.32 -45.67 23.69
C ARG A 401 34.36 -47.15 24.04
N VAL A 402 35.17 -47.91 23.31
CA VAL A 402 35.28 -49.37 23.41
C VAL A 402 36.71 -49.77 23.05
N MET A 403 37.23 -50.87 23.60
CA MET A 403 38.52 -51.43 23.19
C MET A 403 38.30 -52.37 22.00
N GLU A 404 39.30 -52.61 21.17
CA GLU A 404 39.09 -53.44 19.97
C GLU A 404 38.96 -54.93 20.27
N ASP A 405 39.69 -55.43 21.27
CA ASP A 405 39.63 -56.78 21.83
C ASP A 405 38.28 -57.16 22.49
N THR A 406 37.32 -56.22 22.51
CA THR A 406 36.02 -56.38 23.16
C THR A 406 35.16 -57.46 22.49
N GLU A 407 34.60 -58.35 23.32
CA GLU A 407 33.76 -59.46 22.86
C GLU A 407 32.50 -59.03 22.07
N VAL A 408 32.07 -59.91 21.18
CA VAL A 408 30.84 -59.77 20.39
C VAL A 408 29.61 -59.74 21.29
N GLY A 409 28.67 -58.84 21.01
CA GLY A 409 27.46 -58.62 21.80
C GLY A 409 27.59 -57.52 22.85
N THR A 410 28.77 -56.88 22.96
CA THR A 410 28.99 -55.78 23.90
C THR A 410 28.10 -54.58 23.58
N TYR A 411 27.51 -54.01 24.62
CA TYR A 411 26.61 -52.87 24.54
C TYR A 411 27.38 -51.56 24.30
N LEU A 412 26.94 -50.78 23.31
CA LEU A 412 27.53 -49.50 22.95
C LEU A 412 26.68 -48.33 23.45
N LYS A 413 25.45 -48.21 22.92
CA LYS A 413 24.46 -47.15 23.22
C LYS A 413 23.04 -47.63 22.96
N THR A 414 22.07 -46.88 23.45
CA THR A 414 20.66 -47.03 23.09
C THR A 414 20.19 -45.73 22.44
N PHE A 415 19.55 -45.83 21.28
CA PHE A 415 18.88 -44.71 20.63
C PHE A 415 17.39 -44.76 20.94
N SER A 416 16.83 -43.61 21.29
CA SER A 416 15.40 -43.40 21.56
C SER A 416 14.91 -42.32 20.60
N ALA A 417 13.80 -42.58 19.94
CA ALA A 417 13.09 -41.64 19.10
C ALA A 417 11.64 -41.51 19.56
N LYS A 418 11.06 -40.34 19.33
CA LYS A 418 9.65 -40.03 19.52
C LYS A 418 9.10 -39.54 18.21
N ASP A 419 7.90 -39.95 17.89
CA ASP A 419 7.22 -39.60 16.65
C ASP A 419 6.03 -38.69 17.00
N PRO A 420 5.86 -37.53 16.33
CA PRO A 420 4.82 -36.55 16.69
C PRO A 420 3.41 -37.11 16.62
N ASP A 421 3.06 -37.78 15.52
CA ASP A 421 1.75 -38.41 15.28
C ASP A 421 1.46 -39.55 16.27
N VAL A 422 2.51 -40.25 16.68
CA VAL A 422 2.40 -41.50 17.43
C VAL A 422 2.59 -41.31 18.93
N LYS A 423 1.47 -41.40 19.65
CA LYS A 423 1.42 -41.41 21.13
C LYS A 423 2.02 -42.66 21.79
N ASN A 424 2.31 -43.73 21.04
CA ASN A 424 2.79 -45.02 21.54
C ASN A 424 4.13 -45.42 20.89
N ALA A 425 5.23 -45.37 21.66
CA ALA A 425 6.57 -45.67 21.16
C ALA A 425 6.74 -47.05 20.47
N ASP A 426 5.88 -48.03 20.78
CA ASP A 426 5.91 -49.39 20.20
C ASP A 426 5.69 -49.47 18.67
N ARG A 427 5.28 -48.38 18.01
CA ARG A 427 5.12 -48.33 16.54
C ARG A 427 6.41 -47.88 15.82
N ILE A 428 7.39 -47.35 16.54
CA ILE A 428 8.68 -46.94 15.98
C ILE A 428 9.60 -48.16 15.87
N VAL A 429 10.11 -48.43 14.67
CA VAL A 429 11.02 -49.55 14.39
C VAL A 429 12.42 -49.03 14.12
N TYR A 430 13.35 -49.38 15.01
CA TYR A 430 14.77 -49.07 14.85
C TYR A 430 15.42 -50.02 13.83
N LYS A 431 16.27 -49.48 12.96
CA LYS A 431 16.97 -50.22 11.91
C LYS A 431 18.42 -49.76 11.83
N LYS A 432 19.31 -50.66 11.43
CA LYS A 432 20.68 -50.27 11.08
C LYS A 432 20.68 -49.50 9.77
N GLY A 433 21.34 -48.35 9.76
CA GLY A 433 21.63 -47.57 8.56
C GLY A 433 22.96 -47.98 7.95
N LYS A 434 23.83 -47.01 7.68
CA LYS A 434 25.17 -47.23 7.13
C LYS A 434 26.11 -47.77 8.20
N ASP A 435 26.74 -48.90 7.93
CA ASP A 435 27.70 -49.59 8.82
C ASP A 435 28.78 -50.26 7.95
N PRO A 436 29.84 -49.53 7.55
CA PRO A 436 30.76 -49.94 6.48
C PRO A 436 31.41 -51.32 6.63
N ALA A 437 31.82 -51.69 7.85
CA ALA A 437 32.47 -52.96 8.17
C ALA A 437 31.48 -54.05 8.64
N GLY A 438 30.21 -53.71 8.85
CA GLY A 438 29.21 -54.64 9.38
C GLY A 438 29.42 -54.98 10.86
N TRP A 439 29.88 -54.02 11.66
CA TRP A 439 30.32 -54.22 13.05
C TRP A 439 29.22 -54.07 14.09
N VAL A 440 28.09 -53.43 13.78
CA VAL A 440 27.01 -53.20 14.75
C VAL A 440 25.69 -53.86 14.37
N SER A 441 24.90 -54.14 15.39
CA SER A 441 23.50 -54.55 15.30
C SER A 441 22.65 -53.59 16.14
N VAL A 442 21.41 -53.37 15.71
CA VAL A 442 20.42 -52.54 16.40
C VAL A 442 19.21 -53.42 16.69
N ASP A 443 18.80 -53.49 17.96
CA ASP A 443 17.54 -54.14 18.33
C ASP A 443 16.35 -53.29 17.85
N ALA A 444 15.45 -53.93 17.10
CA ALA A 444 14.43 -53.22 16.35
C ALA A 444 13.33 -52.57 17.20
N LYS A 445 13.20 -52.94 18.49
CA LYS A 445 12.16 -52.42 19.40
C LYS A 445 12.73 -51.47 20.46
N THR A 446 13.91 -51.79 20.98
CA THR A 446 14.53 -51.05 22.09
C THR A 446 15.55 -50.02 21.63
N GLY A 447 15.97 -50.04 20.36
CA GLY A 447 17.01 -49.15 19.83
C GLY A 447 18.41 -49.40 20.43
N LYS A 448 18.58 -50.53 21.15
CA LYS A 448 19.86 -50.94 21.75
C LYS A 448 20.85 -51.34 20.67
N VAL A 449 22.05 -50.76 20.69
CA VAL A 449 23.14 -51.03 19.76
C VAL A 449 24.21 -51.90 20.41
N THR A 450 24.60 -52.98 19.75
CA THR A 450 25.60 -53.95 20.21
C THR A 450 26.63 -54.28 19.12
N THR A 451 27.83 -54.68 19.53
CA THR A 451 28.85 -55.22 18.60
C THR A 451 28.37 -56.55 18.01
N THR A 452 28.64 -56.77 16.73
CA THR A 452 28.30 -58.01 15.97
C THR A 452 29.55 -58.74 15.49
N LYS A 453 30.70 -58.05 15.47
CA LYS A 453 32.03 -58.60 15.27
C LYS A 453 32.97 -57.99 16.32
N ILE A 454 34.14 -58.59 16.47
CA ILE A 454 35.28 -57.95 17.14
C ILE A 454 35.64 -56.70 16.33
N LEU A 455 36.03 -55.64 17.02
CA LEU A 455 36.43 -54.38 16.41
C LEU A 455 37.93 -54.43 16.10
N ASP A 456 38.41 -53.56 15.22
CA ASP A 456 39.78 -53.55 14.71
C ASP A 456 40.09 -52.08 14.41
N ARG A 457 41.06 -51.46 15.09
CA ARG A 457 41.32 -50.02 15.02
C ARG A 457 42.15 -49.67 13.78
N GLU A 458 42.98 -50.61 13.32
CA GLU A 458 43.87 -50.51 12.15
C GLU A 458 43.11 -50.72 10.83
N SER A 459 41.90 -51.24 10.91
CA SER A 459 40.96 -51.42 9.81
C SER A 459 40.81 -50.16 8.97
N SER A 460 40.86 -50.31 7.64
CA SER A 460 40.64 -49.22 6.67
C SER A 460 39.28 -48.50 6.76
N PHE A 461 38.34 -49.01 7.57
CA PHE A 461 37.05 -48.36 7.86
C PHE A 461 37.09 -47.41 9.07
N VAL A 462 38.18 -47.41 9.84
CA VAL A 462 38.44 -46.54 10.97
C VAL A 462 39.32 -45.38 10.50
N ASN A 463 39.03 -44.17 10.96
CA ASN A 463 39.85 -42.99 10.68
C ASN A 463 40.08 -42.22 11.97
N ASN A 464 41.34 -41.98 12.34
CA ASN A 464 41.73 -41.36 13.62
C ASN A 464 41.05 -42.01 14.85
N SER A 465 41.09 -43.35 14.89
CA SER A 465 40.45 -44.20 15.92
C SER A 465 38.92 -44.05 16.02
N LEU A 466 38.27 -43.40 15.04
CA LEU A 466 36.83 -43.21 14.96
C LEU A 466 36.21 -44.09 13.87
N TYR A 467 35.25 -44.92 14.26
CA TYR A 467 34.33 -45.62 13.37
C TYR A 467 32.94 -44.98 13.46
N VAL A 468 32.27 -44.81 12.32
CA VAL A 468 30.96 -44.13 12.25
C VAL A 468 29.90 -45.06 11.64
N ALA A 469 28.83 -45.28 12.39
CA ALA A 469 27.63 -45.98 11.93
C ALA A 469 26.40 -45.07 12.06
N THR A 470 25.37 -45.28 11.22
CA THR A 470 24.06 -44.62 11.37
C THR A 470 22.98 -45.58 11.81
N ILE A 471 22.03 -45.07 12.60
CA ILE A 471 20.86 -45.76 13.11
C ILE A 471 19.64 -45.03 12.54
N HIS A 472 18.70 -45.76 11.97
CA HIS A 472 17.44 -45.21 11.47
C HIS A 472 16.31 -45.56 12.43
N ALA A 473 15.34 -44.67 12.59
CA ALA A 473 14.06 -44.96 13.24
C ALA A 473 12.95 -44.72 12.21
N ALA A 474 12.13 -45.73 11.96
CA ALA A 474 11.02 -45.68 11.01
C ALA A 474 9.69 -45.70 11.77
N ASP A 475 8.73 -44.91 11.32
CA ASP A 475 7.34 -45.03 11.76
C ASP A 475 6.61 -46.21 11.06
N ASP A 476 5.31 -46.36 11.31
CA ASP A 476 4.41 -47.28 10.62
C ASP A 476 3.40 -46.56 9.69
N GLY A 477 3.77 -45.37 9.25
CA GLY A 477 3.07 -44.53 8.28
C GLY A 477 2.96 -45.13 6.88
N LYS A 478 2.20 -44.45 6.01
CA LYS A 478 1.98 -44.88 4.62
C LYS A 478 2.03 -43.69 3.65
N PRO A 479 3.17 -43.46 2.96
CA PRO A 479 4.45 -44.16 3.11
C PRO A 479 5.09 -43.89 4.49
N PRO A 480 5.93 -44.81 5.02
CA PRO A 480 6.60 -44.56 6.27
C PRO A 480 7.74 -43.55 6.10
N LYS A 481 7.90 -42.64 7.07
CA LYS A 481 9.06 -41.73 7.13
C LYS A 481 10.14 -42.31 8.04
N THR A 482 11.36 -41.78 7.90
CA THR A 482 12.54 -42.28 8.60
C THR A 482 13.43 -41.16 9.11
N ALA A 483 13.77 -41.24 10.39
CA ALA A 483 14.79 -40.45 11.05
C ALA A 483 16.17 -41.09 10.88
N THR A 484 17.25 -40.28 10.97
CA THR A 484 18.63 -40.78 11.04
C THR A 484 19.37 -40.19 12.24
N ALA A 485 20.08 -41.03 12.98
CA ALA A 485 21.04 -40.63 14.00
C ALA A 485 22.41 -41.29 13.76
N THR A 486 23.45 -40.68 14.31
CA THR A 486 24.85 -41.07 14.11
C THR A 486 25.46 -41.59 15.41
N LEU A 487 26.10 -42.76 15.34
CA LEU A 487 26.92 -43.32 16.40
C LEU A 487 28.40 -43.21 16.04
N SER A 488 29.13 -42.43 16.82
CA SER A 488 30.58 -42.27 16.76
C SER A 488 31.26 -43.22 17.75
N ILE A 489 31.82 -44.31 17.26
CA ILE A 489 32.54 -45.31 18.07
C ILE A 489 34.02 -44.95 18.08
N LEU A 490 34.50 -44.47 19.22
CA LEU A 490 35.92 -44.24 19.48
C LEU A 490 36.55 -45.55 19.95
N ILE A 491 37.28 -46.20 19.05
CA ILE A 491 37.98 -47.46 19.34
C ILE A 491 39.28 -47.13 20.06
N SER A 492 39.56 -47.85 21.14
CA SER A 492 40.76 -47.69 21.95
C SER A 492 41.73 -48.82 21.64
N ASP A 493 42.96 -48.42 21.37
CA ASP A 493 44.09 -49.22 20.94
C ASP A 493 44.51 -50.28 21.97
N VAL A 494 44.77 -51.49 21.48
CA VAL A 494 45.33 -52.66 22.18
C VAL A 494 46.54 -53.10 21.38
N ASN A 495 47.60 -53.57 22.04
CA ASN A 495 48.80 -54.03 21.33
C ASN A 495 48.52 -55.38 20.63
N ASP A 496 48.05 -55.29 19.39
CA ASP A 496 47.42 -56.34 18.58
C ASP A 496 48.27 -56.66 17.33
N ASN A 497 48.97 -55.66 16.78
CA ASN A 497 49.94 -55.82 15.69
C ASN A 497 51.37 -56.08 16.21
N THR A 498 52.35 -56.13 15.31
CA THR A 498 53.78 -56.28 15.66
C THR A 498 54.65 -55.52 14.66
N PRO A 499 55.86 -55.07 15.03
CA PRO A 499 56.62 -54.18 14.18
C PRO A 499 57.02 -54.86 12.86
N VAL A 500 56.70 -54.24 11.71
CA VAL A 500 57.03 -54.73 10.37
C VAL A 500 58.09 -53.85 9.72
N LEU A 501 59.04 -54.43 8.96
CA LEU A 501 60.04 -53.66 8.23
C LEU A 501 59.44 -52.99 6.98
N VAL A 502 59.77 -51.70 6.78
CA VAL A 502 59.39 -50.93 5.58
C VAL A 502 60.11 -51.46 4.32
N SER A 503 61.33 -51.99 4.48
CA SER A 503 62.03 -52.76 3.47
C SER A 503 62.83 -53.88 4.12
N ASN A 504 62.71 -55.09 3.59
CA ASN A 504 63.55 -56.23 3.95
C ASN A 504 64.74 -56.43 3.01
N ILE A 505 64.94 -55.54 2.03
CA ILE A 505 66.05 -55.57 1.08
C ILE A 505 66.95 -54.36 1.33
N ILE A 506 68.23 -54.62 1.56
CA ILE A 506 69.25 -53.62 1.86
C ILE A 506 70.42 -53.81 0.89
N ASP A 507 70.70 -52.79 0.06
CA ASP A 507 71.95 -52.75 -0.72
C ASP A 507 72.99 -51.94 0.08
N LEU A 508 74.25 -52.39 0.09
CA LEU A 508 75.36 -51.75 0.80
C LEU A 508 76.64 -51.72 -0.05
N CYS A 509 77.47 -50.71 0.19
CA CYS A 509 78.71 -50.52 -0.56
C CYS A 509 79.91 -51.20 0.12
N GLN A 510 80.75 -51.85 -0.68
CA GLN A 510 82.06 -52.32 -0.25
C GLN A 510 83.03 -51.15 -0.18
N SER A 511 83.18 -50.58 1.02
CA SER A 511 84.17 -49.55 1.38
C SER A 511 85.16 -50.05 2.45
N ASP A 512 86.30 -49.39 2.58
CA ASP A 512 87.27 -49.62 3.65
C ASP A 512 86.87 -48.93 4.98
N GLU A 513 85.95 -47.96 4.90
CA GLU A 513 85.23 -47.36 6.02
C GLU A 513 83.87 -48.03 6.25
N HIS A 514 83.27 -47.80 7.43
CA HIS A 514 81.97 -48.35 7.82
C HIS A 514 80.85 -47.85 6.89
N SER A 515 80.32 -48.73 6.04
CA SER A 515 79.09 -48.44 5.28
C SER A 515 77.88 -48.75 6.14
N MET A 516 76.95 -47.80 6.26
CA MET A 516 75.72 -47.95 7.03
C MET A 516 74.48 -47.86 6.12
N ALA A 517 73.44 -48.63 6.43
CA ALA A 517 72.13 -48.54 5.79
C ALA A 517 71.06 -48.40 6.87
N ARG A 518 70.13 -47.46 6.68
CA ARG A 518 69.02 -47.21 7.58
C ARG A 518 67.92 -48.25 7.35
N ILE A 519 67.60 -49.01 8.38
CA ILE A 519 66.46 -49.93 8.44
C ILE A 519 65.34 -49.20 9.19
N GLU A 520 64.15 -49.18 8.61
CA GLU A 520 62.96 -48.59 9.22
C GLU A 520 61.92 -49.68 9.48
N ALA A 521 61.29 -49.60 10.65
CA ALA A 521 60.13 -50.40 11.01
C ALA A 521 58.91 -49.50 11.19
N SER A 522 57.74 -50.09 11.03
CA SER A 522 56.43 -49.48 11.24
C SER A 522 55.54 -50.51 11.92
N ASP A 523 54.80 -50.08 12.92
CA ASP A 523 53.69 -50.82 13.49
C ASP A 523 52.39 -50.10 13.11
N LEU A 524 51.26 -50.81 13.11
CA LEU A 524 49.96 -50.26 12.76
C LEU A 524 49.20 -49.72 13.97
N ASP A 525 49.51 -50.25 15.17
CA ASP A 525 49.00 -49.81 16.47
C ASP A 525 49.20 -48.28 16.71
N GLN A 526 48.60 -47.74 17.77
CA GLN A 526 48.75 -46.34 18.18
C GLN A 526 49.94 -46.18 19.14
N GLU A 527 50.57 -45.01 19.21
CA GLU A 527 51.46 -44.70 20.34
C GLU A 527 50.68 -44.81 21.67
N PRO A 528 51.17 -45.56 22.68
CA PRO A 528 52.55 -46.03 22.84
C PRO A 528 52.84 -47.48 22.37
N ASN A 529 51.86 -48.21 21.87
CA ASN A 529 52.02 -49.60 21.41
C ASN A 529 52.81 -49.69 20.10
N ALA A 530 52.71 -48.65 19.25
CA ALA A 530 53.40 -48.57 17.96
C ALA A 530 54.93 -48.38 18.01
N GLY A 531 55.52 -48.15 19.19
CA GLY A 531 56.94 -47.82 19.34
C GLY A 531 57.21 -46.80 20.46
N PRO A 532 58.49 -46.42 20.70
CA PRO A 532 59.69 -46.75 19.93
C PRO A 532 60.12 -48.22 19.97
N PHE A 533 60.83 -48.68 18.93
CA PHE A 533 61.26 -50.07 18.79
C PHE A 533 62.63 -50.37 19.39
N ASN A 534 62.82 -51.62 19.80
CA ASN A 534 64.08 -52.23 20.17
C ASN A 534 64.54 -53.22 19.09
N PHE A 535 65.70 -52.96 18.49
CA PHE A 535 66.25 -53.72 17.37
C PHE A 535 67.39 -54.64 17.81
N LYS A 536 67.36 -55.92 17.41
CA LYS A 536 68.38 -56.91 17.78
C LYS A 536 68.64 -57.90 16.65
N LEU A 537 69.87 -57.93 16.13
CA LEU A 537 70.30 -58.99 15.22
C LEU A 537 70.40 -60.35 15.95
N LEU A 538 69.99 -61.41 15.26
CA LEU A 538 70.06 -62.80 15.72
C LEU A 538 71.13 -63.57 14.94
N GLY A 539 71.58 -64.71 15.49
CA GLY A 539 72.61 -65.56 14.87
C GLY A 539 74.07 -65.10 15.09
N ASP A 540 75.01 -65.75 14.39
CA ASP A 540 76.45 -65.46 14.46
C ASP A 540 76.86 -64.30 13.55
N VAL A 541 76.34 -63.12 13.87
CA VAL A 541 76.61 -61.85 13.16
C VAL A 541 77.78 -61.06 13.76
N LYS A 542 78.33 -61.51 14.89
CA LYS A 542 79.38 -60.82 15.63
C LYS A 542 80.63 -60.63 14.76
N ASP A 543 81.27 -59.47 14.89
CA ASP A 543 82.44 -59.03 14.12
C ASP A 543 82.21 -58.91 12.59
N LYS A 544 80.96 -59.08 12.12
CA LYS A 544 80.53 -58.93 10.71
C LYS A 544 79.49 -57.80 10.56
N TRP A 545 78.53 -57.72 11.47
CA TRP A 545 77.44 -56.75 11.45
C TRP A 545 77.19 -56.17 12.84
N SER A 546 76.94 -54.88 12.89
CA SER A 546 76.58 -54.15 14.10
C SER A 546 75.33 -53.28 13.84
N LEU A 547 74.63 -52.92 14.91
CA LEU A 547 73.52 -51.96 14.87
C LEU A 547 73.97 -50.70 15.59
N ASP A 548 73.82 -49.54 14.94
CA ASP A 548 74.22 -48.24 15.48
C ASP A 548 73.12 -47.18 15.31
N GLY A 549 73.10 -46.19 16.19
CA GLY A 549 72.14 -45.08 16.15
C GLY A 549 70.69 -45.55 16.15
N ALA A 550 70.29 -46.37 17.14
CA ALA A 550 68.88 -46.74 17.31
C ALA A 550 68.05 -45.49 17.62
N HIS A 551 67.17 -45.12 16.69
CA HIS A 551 66.15 -44.10 16.81
C HIS A 551 64.77 -44.75 16.99
N ALA A 552 63.76 -43.94 17.34
CA ALA A 552 62.43 -44.44 17.72
C ALA A 552 61.82 -45.46 16.74
N SER A 553 61.93 -45.23 15.43
CA SER A 553 61.38 -46.10 14.38
C SER A 553 62.43 -46.75 13.47
N SER A 554 63.72 -46.51 13.69
CA SER A 554 64.78 -46.91 12.75
C SER A 554 66.12 -47.19 13.42
N VAL A 555 66.91 -48.08 12.82
CA VAL A 555 68.27 -48.40 13.25
C VAL A 555 69.19 -48.46 12.04
N ASN A 556 70.47 -48.11 12.21
CA ASN A 556 71.43 -48.26 11.13
C ASN A 556 72.12 -49.61 11.23
N LEU A 557 71.99 -50.42 10.18
CA LEU A 557 72.81 -51.62 9.99
C LEU A 557 74.19 -51.19 9.51
N VAL A 558 75.20 -51.46 10.32
CA VAL A 558 76.60 -51.15 10.04
C VAL A 558 77.33 -52.42 9.59
N LYS A 559 78.01 -52.30 8.46
CA LYS A 559 78.89 -53.32 7.89
C LYS A 559 80.27 -53.24 8.55
N GLU A 560 80.76 -54.35 9.10
CA GLU A 560 82.14 -54.45 9.58
C GLU A 560 83.13 -54.82 8.47
N LYS A 561 84.43 -54.56 8.71
CA LYS A 561 85.52 -54.80 7.76
C LYS A 561 85.67 -56.26 7.31
N ALA A 562 85.18 -57.21 8.10
CA ALA A 562 85.18 -58.64 7.76
C ALA A 562 84.16 -59.03 6.68
N VAL A 563 83.21 -58.15 6.34
CA VAL A 563 82.22 -58.41 5.29
C VAL A 563 82.82 -58.10 3.92
N HIS A 564 82.59 -58.96 2.94
CA HIS A 564 83.05 -58.79 1.56
C HIS A 564 81.84 -58.59 0.62
N SER A 565 82.11 -58.40 -0.67
CA SER A 565 81.03 -58.28 -1.66
C SER A 565 80.33 -59.63 -1.84
N GLY A 566 79.02 -59.68 -1.63
CA GLY A 566 78.23 -60.91 -1.57
C GLY A 566 76.78 -60.64 -1.17
N HIS A 567 76.00 -61.71 -1.05
CA HIS A 567 74.63 -61.69 -0.55
C HIS A 567 74.61 -62.34 0.83
N TYR A 568 73.86 -61.75 1.77
CA TYR A 568 73.80 -62.13 3.16
C TYR A 568 72.36 -62.07 3.66
N ASP A 569 71.86 -63.17 4.21
CA ASP A 569 70.59 -63.19 4.92
C ASP A 569 70.85 -62.96 6.41
N LEU A 570 70.25 -61.93 6.99
CA LEU A 570 70.35 -61.61 8.43
C LEU A 570 68.97 -61.70 9.09
N GLU A 571 68.89 -62.26 10.28
CA GLU A 571 67.68 -62.24 11.09
C GLU A 571 67.70 -61.04 12.03
N LEU A 572 66.68 -60.19 11.95
CA LEU A 572 66.50 -59.00 12.79
C LEU A 572 65.22 -59.16 13.60
N ALA A 573 65.36 -59.30 14.93
CA ALA A 573 64.26 -59.14 15.85
C ALA A 573 63.98 -57.64 16.05
N VAL A 574 62.71 -57.26 15.92
CA VAL A 574 62.19 -55.92 16.22
C VAL A 574 61.08 -56.10 17.24
N ALA A 575 61.22 -55.43 18.39
CA ALA A 575 60.22 -55.43 19.45
C ALA A 575 59.69 -54.03 19.72
N ASP A 576 58.43 -53.92 20.11
CA ASP A 576 57.88 -52.69 20.69
C ASP A 576 58.35 -52.46 22.15
N LEU A 577 57.82 -51.43 22.82
CA LEU A 577 58.13 -51.16 24.24
C LEU A 577 57.42 -52.10 25.22
N GLN A 578 56.34 -52.76 24.79
CA GLN A 578 55.47 -53.62 25.58
C GLN A 578 55.96 -55.08 25.58
N GLY A 579 56.92 -55.41 24.71
CA GLY A 579 57.65 -56.67 24.64
C GLY A 579 57.24 -57.58 23.48
N LYS A 580 56.29 -57.17 22.62
CA LYS A 580 55.88 -57.98 21.47
C LYS A 580 56.93 -57.87 20.38
N THR A 581 57.34 -59.02 19.84
CA THR A 581 58.55 -59.13 19.01
C THR A 581 58.25 -59.87 17.72
N ALA A 582 58.58 -59.26 16.59
CA ALA A 582 58.61 -59.91 15.27
C ALA A 582 60.06 -60.18 14.85
N VAL A 583 60.29 -61.28 14.12
CA VAL A 583 61.60 -61.63 13.55
C VAL A 583 61.52 -61.56 12.03
N HIS A 584 62.36 -60.73 11.44
CA HIS A 584 62.38 -60.44 10.01
C HIS A 584 63.67 -60.93 9.36
N SER A 585 63.57 -61.44 8.14
CA SER A 585 64.74 -61.81 7.32
C SER A 585 65.12 -60.65 6.40
N LEU A 586 66.34 -60.13 6.56
CA LEU A 586 66.94 -59.08 5.77
C LEU A 586 67.83 -59.69 4.67
N SER A 587 67.47 -59.44 3.40
CA SER A 587 68.33 -59.77 2.26
C SER A 587 69.29 -58.60 2.02
N VAL A 588 70.53 -58.73 2.49
CA VAL A 588 71.57 -57.70 2.40
C VAL A 588 72.54 -58.01 1.26
N THR A 589 72.64 -57.12 0.27
CA THR A 589 73.57 -57.29 -0.87
C THR A 589 74.68 -56.25 -0.82
N VAL A 590 75.92 -56.72 -0.72
CA VAL A 590 77.12 -55.88 -0.65
C VAL A 590 77.84 -55.88 -2.00
N CYS A 591 78.04 -54.72 -2.61
CA CYS A 591 78.68 -54.60 -3.93
C CYS A 591 79.67 -53.42 -4.01
N LYS A 592 80.50 -53.39 -5.06
CA LYS A 592 81.37 -52.24 -5.35
C LYS A 592 80.54 -51.12 -5.98
N CYS A 593 80.28 -50.06 -5.22
CA CYS A 593 79.53 -48.89 -5.68
C CYS A 593 80.43 -47.84 -6.32
N SER A 594 79.85 -46.98 -7.16
CA SER A 594 80.46 -45.73 -7.62
C SER A 594 80.18 -44.56 -6.68
N ASP A 595 79.07 -44.61 -5.94
CA ASP A 595 78.67 -43.63 -4.92
C ASP A 595 78.31 -44.40 -3.63
N PRO A 596 79.03 -44.18 -2.50
CA PRO A 596 78.76 -44.88 -1.25
C PRO A 596 77.45 -44.45 -0.57
N THR A 597 76.86 -43.30 -0.95
CA THR A 597 75.62 -42.77 -0.37
C THR A 597 74.36 -43.33 -1.04
N LYS A 598 74.50 -43.93 -2.24
CA LYS A 598 73.41 -44.55 -3.01
C LYS A 598 73.85 -45.90 -3.57
N PRO A 599 73.96 -46.94 -2.70
CA PRO A 599 74.19 -48.30 -3.15
C PRO A 599 73.14 -48.74 -4.17
N ASN A 600 73.60 -49.23 -5.32
CA ASN A 600 72.74 -49.81 -6.35
C ASN A 600 73.38 -51.10 -6.86
N CYS A 601 73.20 -52.18 -6.11
CA CYS A 601 73.81 -53.47 -6.41
C CYS A 601 73.08 -54.24 -7.52
N ARG A 602 72.06 -53.62 -8.15
CA ARG A 602 71.14 -54.24 -9.11
C ARG A 602 71.49 -53.99 -10.59
N ILE A 603 72.61 -53.32 -10.90
CA ILE A 603 72.99 -53.03 -12.30
C ILE A 603 73.71 -54.22 -12.98
N ARG A 604 72.87 -55.08 -13.60
CA ARG A 604 73.08 -55.93 -14.80
C ARG A 604 74.47 -56.49 -15.14
N LYS A 605 74.54 -57.82 -15.29
CA LYS A 605 75.51 -58.51 -16.17
C LYS A 605 75.36 -58.05 -17.63
N SER A 606 76.36 -57.34 -18.16
CA SER A 606 76.44 -56.97 -19.57
C SER A 606 76.95 -58.12 -20.44
N ALA A 607 76.06 -58.99 -20.91
CA ALA A 607 76.37 -59.91 -22.00
C ALA A 607 76.11 -59.21 -23.35
N VAL A 608 77.18 -58.75 -24.00
CA VAL A 608 77.12 -58.27 -25.39
C VAL A 608 76.90 -59.50 -26.29
N SER A 609 75.72 -59.59 -26.91
CA SER A 609 75.49 -60.45 -28.07
C SER A 609 74.88 -59.62 -29.20
N SER A 610 75.39 -59.83 -30.41
CA SER A 610 75.08 -58.99 -31.57
C SER A 610 73.64 -59.19 -32.05
N THR A 611 72.87 -58.12 -32.06
CA THR A 611 71.52 -58.08 -32.65
C THR A 611 71.60 -58.11 -34.18
N GLY A 612 71.57 -59.32 -34.75
CA GLY A 612 71.25 -59.51 -36.18
C GLY A 612 69.83 -59.03 -36.49
N GLY A 613 69.62 -58.47 -37.69
CA GLY A 613 68.42 -57.72 -38.08
C GLY A 613 67.05 -58.45 -38.06
N ALA A 614 66.98 -59.69 -37.60
CA ALA A 614 65.73 -60.44 -37.44
C ALA A 614 64.85 -59.92 -36.29
N THR A 615 65.43 -59.36 -35.23
CA THR A 615 64.66 -58.88 -34.06
C THR A 615 63.82 -57.64 -34.36
N VAL A 616 64.33 -56.72 -35.19
CA VAL A 616 63.59 -55.52 -35.63
C VAL A 616 62.37 -55.89 -36.47
N ALA A 617 62.50 -56.92 -37.33
CA ALA A 617 61.37 -57.43 -38.11
C ALA A 617 60.28 -58.06 -37.23
N ILE A 618 60.66 -58.82 -36.18
CA ILE A 618 59.69 -59.43 -35.25
C ILE A 618 58.95 -58.36 -34.42
N ILE A 619 59.64 -57.30 -33.98
CA ILE A 619 59.02 -56.19 -33.24
C ILE A 619 58.05 -55.40 -34.13
N LEU A 620 58.41 -55.14 -35.39
CA LEU A 620 57.50 -54.53 -36.37
C LEU A 620 56.29 -55.42 -36.66
N LEU A 621 56.50 -56.73 -36.80
CA LEU A 621 55.41 -57.67 -37.04
C LEU A 621 54.46 -57.75 -35.84
N SER A 622 54.97 -57.75 -34.60
CA SER A 622 54.15 -57.81 -33.39
C SER A 622 53.38 -56.50 -33.13
N LEU A 623 53.98 -55.34 -33.42
CA LEU A 623 53.27 -54.06 -33.38
C LEU A 623 52.15 -53.97 -34.43
N LEU A 624 52.38 -54.48 -35.65
CA LEU A 624 51.32 -54.61 -36.67
C LEU A 624 50.22 -55.59 -36.25
N LEU A 625 50.56 -56.67 -35.57
CA LEU A 625 49.59 -57.66 -35.07
C LEU A 625 48.73 -57.08 -33.93
N ILE A 626 49.33 -56.32 -33.01
CA ILE A 626 48.61 -55.62 -31.92
C ILE A 626 47.72 -54.51 -32.49
N ALA A 627 48.21 -53.72 -33.45
CA ALA A 627 47.40 -52.71 -34.14
C ALA A 627 46.23 -53.34 -34.89
N GLY A 628 46.45 -54.48 -35.57
CA GLY A 628 45.39 -55.25 -36.24
C GLY A 628 44.35 -55.82 -35.27
N LEU A 629 44.76 -56.31 -34.10
CA LEU A 629 43.86 -56.80 -33.05
C LEU A 629 43.01 -55.68 -32.43
N LEU A 630 43.59 -54.49 -32.23
CA LEU A 630 42.85 -53.31 -31.75
C LEU A 630 41.84 -52.80 -32.81
N LEU A 631 42.21 -52.83 -34.10
CA LEU A 631 41.29 -52.54 -35.21
C LEU A 631 40.16 -53.58 -35.30
N LEU A 632 40.44 -54.87 -35.08
CA LEU A 632 39.39 -55.90 -34.99
C LEU A 632 38.44 -55.64 -33.82
N ALA A 633 38.96 -55.31 -32.63
CA ALA A 633 38.14 -55.03 -31.45
C ALA A 633 37.17 -53.85 -31.69
N LEU A 634 37.62 -52.80 -32.36
CA LEU A 634 36.79 -51.65 -32.75
C LEU A 634 35.74 -52.02 -33.82
N LEU A 635 36.02 -52.97 -34.72
CA LEU A 635 35.09 -53.40 -35.77
C LEU A 635 34.04 -54.43 -35.29
N PHE A 636 34.30 -55.16 -34.20
CA PHE A 636 33.35 -56.14 -33.64
C PHE A 636 32.47 -55.61 -32.50
N SER A 637 32.70 -54.39 -32.00
CA SER A 637 31.95 -53.83 -30.86
C SER A 637 30.70 -53.00 -31.22
N CYS A 638 30.21 -53.09 -32.47
CA CYS A 638 29.00 -52.39 -32.92
C CYS A 638 28.03 -53.31 -33.69
N LYS A 639 27.10 -53.93 -32.98
CA LYS A 639 25.71 -54.09 -33.45
C LYS A 639 24.73 -54.20 -32.26
N PRO A 640 23.54 -53.60 -32.34
CA PRO A 640 22.56 -53.60 -31.25
C PRO A 640 21.64 -54.83 -31.33
N ASP A 641 21.02 -55.23 -30.21
CA ASP A 641 19.56 -55.43 -30.18
C ASP A 641 18.95 -55.59 -28.76
N LYS A 642 17.61 -55.48 -28.70
CA LYS A 642 16.78 -55.21 -27.51
C LYS A 642 16.14 -56.49 -26.93
N ILE A 643 15.98 -56.58 -25.59
CA ILE A 643 14.91 -57.36 -24.91
C ILE A 643 14.54 -56.69 -23.54
N PRO A 644 13.51 -57.10 -22.77
CA PRO A 644 12.22 -56.40 -22.65
C PRO A 644 11.91 -55.79 -21.27
N LEU A 645 10.72 -55.18 -21.11
CA LEU A 645 10.17 -54.66 -19.84
C LEU A 645 8.87 -55.39 -19.44
N ALA A 646 8.86 -55.93 -18.22
CA ALA A 646 7.74 -56.30 -17.32
C ALA A 646 8.30 -57.30 -16.26
N ASP A 647 8.00 -57.27 -14.97
CA ASP A 647 7.32 -56.33 -14.06
C ASP A 647 7.85 -56.60 -12.63
N GLU A 648 7.38 -55.87 -11.62
CA GLU A 648 7.55 -56.06 -10.16
C GLU A 648 8.84 -55.58 -9.45
N SER A 649 8.63 -54.52 -8.65
CA SER A 649 9.03 -54.40 -7.23
C SER A 649 10.43 -53.85 -6.84
N TYR A 650 10.41 -53.16 -5.70
CA TYR A 650 11.49 -52.49 -4.96
C TYR A 650 12.19 -51.30 -5.65
N GLY A 651 11.71 -50.10 -5.33
CA GLY A 651 12.39 -48.85 -5.66
C GLY A 651 13.63 -48.60 -4.80
N ASN A 652 14.64 -47.98 -5.39
CA ASN A 652 15.75 -47.34 -4.69
C ASN A 652 15.68 -45.83 -4.92
N LEU A 653 15.77 -45.06 -3.84
CA LEU A 653 15.74 -43.59 -3.85
C LEU A 653 17.04 -43.02 -4.43
N MET A 654 16.94 -41.96 -5.23
CA MET A 654 18.11 -41.15 -5.58
C MET A 654 18.55 -40.30 -4.38
N ILE A 655 19.87 -40.06 -4.31
CA ILE A 655 20.50 -39.22 -3.30
C ILE A 655 20.54 -37.78 -3.81
N SER A 656 19.86 -36.88 -3.09
CA SER A 656 19.93 -35.40 -3.13
C SER A 656 20.60 -34.71 -4.34
N ASN A 657 19.82 -33.95 -5.12
CA ASN A 657 20.36 -32.92 -6.01
C ASN A 657 20.47 -31.57 -5.26
N THR A 658 21.69 -31.10 -5.06
CA THR A 658 21.96 -29.71 -4.64
C THR A 658 21.90 -28.83 -5.88
N GLU A 659 20.95 -27.90 -5.96
CA GLU A 659 20.89 -26.94 -7.07
C GLU A 659 21.88 -25.79 -6.87
N THR A 660 22.69 -25.52 -7.89
CA THR A 660 23.49 -24.29 -7.99
C THR A 660 22.93 -23.41 -9.10
N GLN A 661 22.83 -22.11 -8.81
CA GLN A 661 22.24 -21.08 -9.66
C GLN A 661 22.84 -21.07 -11.09
N GLY A 662 21.97 -21.21 -12.09
CA GLY A 662 22.32 -21.21 -13.51
C GLY A 662 21.26 -20.48 -14.35
N THR A 663 21.72 -19.74 -15.34
CA THR A 663 20.95 -18.75 -16.13
C THR A 663 20.02 -19.36 -17.18
N ASP A 664 18.83 -18.77 -17.27
CA ASP A 664 18.03 -18.45 -18.46
C ASP A 664 18.25 -19.30 -19.72
N CYS A 665 17.23 -20.08 -20.09
CA CYS A 665 17.00 -20.52 -21.46
C CYS A 665 15.55 -20.25 -21.84
N GLU A 666 15.36 -19.28 -22.72
CA GLU A 666 14.08 -18.91 -23.31
C GLU A 666 13.59 -20.04 -24.23
N VAL A 667 12.36 -20.53 -24.02
CA VAL A 667 11.73 -21.53 -24.89
C VAL A 667 10.35 -21.03 -25.33
N VAL A 668 10.22 -20.83 -26.64
CA VAL A 668 8.98 -20.40 -27.29
C VAL A 668 7.93 -21.51 -27.18
N PHE A 669 6.77 -21.19 -26.63
CA PHE A 669 5.59 -22.07 -26.66
C PHE A 669 4.72 -21.70 -27.86
N ASP A 670 4.72 -22.56 -28.87
CA ASP A 670 3.68 -22.58 -29.90
C ASP A 670 2.45 -23.40 -29.42
N SER A 671 1.38 -23.33 -30.17
CA SER A 671 0.00 -23.35 -29.69
C SER A 671 -0.80 -24.64 -29.94
N ASP A 672 -1.95 -24.72 -29.24
CA ASP A 672 -3.14 -25.55 -29.50
C ASP A 672 -3.19 -27.01 -28.96
N PRO A 673 -4.05 -27.30 -27.95
CA PRO A 673 -4.45 -28.66 -27.57
C PRO A 673 -5.91 -28.98 -27.94
N LYS A 674 -6.13 -30.06 -28.72
CA LYS A 674 -7.47 -30.61 -29.00
C LYS A 674 -7.76 -31.92 -28.24
N PHE A 675 -8.93 -31.90 -27.60
CA PHE A 675 -9.89 -33.02 -27.40
C PHE A 675 -9.71 -34.09 -26.28
N THR A 676 -10.58 -33.93 -25.26
CA THR A 676 -11.50 -34.92 -24.66
C THR A 676 -11.03 -36.14 -23.84
N ARG A 677 -11.35 -36.07 -22.53
CA ARG A 677 -12.43 -36.82 -21.82
C ARG A 677 -12.47 -38.36 -21.88
N ILE A 678 -12.50 -38.98 -20.69
CA ILE A 678 -13.39 -40.12 -20.32
C ILE A 678 -13.62 -40.12 -18.78
N GLN A 679 -14.81 -40.53 -18.33
CA GLN A 679 -15.20 -40.76 -16.93
C GLN A 679 -15.49 -42.25 -16.70
N ALA A 680 -15.20 -42.77 -15.49
CA ALA A 680 -15.87 -43.91 -14.84
C ALA A 680 -15.31 -44.01 -13.39
N THR A 681 -16.07 -43.81 -12.30
CA THR A 681 -16.96 -44.79 -11.60
C THR A 681 -16.23 -46.10 -11.25
N SER A 682 -16.24 -46.65 -10.03
CA SER A 682 -17.34 -46.71 -9.04
C SER A 682 -16.89 -47.36 -7.70
N GLN A 683 -17.52 -46.99 -6.56
CA GLN A 683 -18.13 -47.91 -5.54
C GLN A 683 -17.23 -48.96 -4.79
N VAL A 684 -17.48 -49.48 -3.56
CA VAL A 684 -18.66 -49.44 -2.66
C VAL A 684 -18.36 -49.98 -1.21
N ARG A 685 -19.17 -49.55 -0.21
CA ARG A 685 -19.59 -50.23 1.06
C ARG A 685 -18.57 -50.62 2.17
N THR A 686 -18.73 -50.13 3.41
CA THR A 686 -19.38 -50.72 4.64
C THR A 686 -18.39 -51.39 5.61
N THR A 687 -18.56 -51.48 6.95
CA THR A 687 -19.68 -51.17 7.88
C THR A 687 -19.17 -50.97 9.33
N ALA A 688 -20.00 -50.34 10.18
CA ALA A 688 -20.15 -50.42 11.66
C ALA A 688 -19.22 -51.36 12.49
N ALA A 689 -18.85 -51.08 13.75
CA ALA A 689 -19.75 -50.71 14.87
C ALA A 689 -18.99 -50.27 16.15
N ASN A 690 -19.71 -49.61 17.09
CA ASN A 690 -19.26 -49.31 18.47
C ASN A 690 -19.18 -50.58 19.36
N PRO A 691 -18.55 -50.47 20.55
CA PRO A 691 -19.39 -50.43 21.77
C PRO A 691 -18.98 -49.39 22.83
N MET A 692 -19.88 -49.21 23.81
CA MET A 692 -19.81 -48.29 24.97
C MET A 692 -19.06 -48.88 26.19
N TYR A 693 -18.93 -48.02 27.24
CA TYR A 693 -18.78 -48.25 28.71
C TYR A 693 -17.43 -47.79 29.32
N VAL A 694 -17.31 -47.23 30.54
CA VAL A 694 -18.13 -46.30 31.39
C VAL A 694 -17.39 -46.08 32.73
N ASN A 695 -17.38 -44.85 33.29
CA ASN A 695 -16.89 -44.44 34.63
C ASN A 695 -15.39 -44.69 34.99
N GLY A 696 -14.72 -43.94 35.87
CA GLY A 696 -15.08 -42.69 36.58
C GLY A 696 -14.12 -42.36 37.74
N LEU A 697 -14.32 -41.18 38.36
CA LEU A 697 -13.83 -40.68 39.66
C LEU A 697 -12.37 -40.17 39.89
N GLN A 698 -12.37 -38.96 40.48
CA GLN A 698 -11.57 -38.47 41.63
C GLN A 698 -10.16 -37.85 41.46
N SER A 699 -10.13 -36.54 41.74
CA SER A 699 -9.01 -35.76 42.26
C SER A 699 -8.77 -36.02 43.77
N PRO A 700 -7.62 -35.59 44.34
CA PRO A 700 -7.67 -34.38 45.17
C PRO A 700 -6.42 -33.47 45.17
N VAL A 701 -6.69 -32.16 45.19
CA VAL A 701 -6.13 -31.09 46.06
C VAL A 701 -4.74 -31.24 46.70
N SER A 702 -3.84 -30.28 46.44
CA SER A 702 -3.17 -29.49 47.50
C SER A 702 -2.71 -28.10 46.99
N GLN A 703 -2.71 -27.11 47.88
CA GLN A 703 -2.24 -25.73 47.64
C GLN A 703 -0.88 -25.52 48.32
N THR A 704 -0.01 -24.64 47.79
CA THR A 704 0.63 -23.56 48.58
C THR A 704 1.36 -22.51 47.73
N GLU A 705 1.22 -21.26 48.15
CA GLU A 705 2.02 -20.06 47.88
C GLU A 705 3.49 -20.18 48.38
N SER A 706 4.47 -19.30 48.10
CA SER A 706 4.72 -18.26 47.07
C SER A 706 6.16 -17.70 47.25
N LEU A 707 6.71 -16.99 46.25
CA LEU A 707 7.76 -15.92 46.36
C LEU A 707 9.16 -16.34 46.93
N LEU A 708 10.32 -15.73 46.62
CA LEU A 708 10.80 -14.76 45.60
C LEU A 708 12.32 -14.60 45.83
N ASN A 709 13.22 -14.66 44.82
CA ASN A 709 14.31 -13.66 44.69
C ASN A 709 15.22 -13.70 43.44
N GLN A 710 15.51 -12.47 42.98
CA GLN A 710 16.80 -11.92 42.48
C GLN A 710 17.56 -12.50 41.26
N GLN A 711 17.38 -11.76 40.16
CA GLN A 711 18.44 -11.12 39.34
C GLN A 711 19.92 -11.38 39.69
N LYS A 712 20.75 -11.60 38.65
CA LYS A 712 21.91 -10.71 38.37
C LYS A 712 22.44 -10.79 36.93
N THR A 713 22.85 -9.63 36.43
CA THR A 713 23.54 -9.39 35.15
C THR A 713 25.05 -9.58 35.28
N MET A 714 25.73 -9.92 34.17
CA MET A 714 27.08 -9.40 33.89
C MET A 714 27.41 -9.45 32.39
N GLN A 715 27.87 -8.31 31.85
CA GLN A 715 28.67 -8.25 30.61
C GLN A 715 30.10 -8.68 30.93
N TRP A 716 30.97 -8.79 29.91
CA TRP A 716 32.32 -8.19 29.93
C TRP A 716 32.82 -7.95 28.51
N MET A 717 33.83 -7.08 28.36
CA MET A 717 34.32 -6.52 27.09
C MET A 717 35.45 -7.36 26.48
N ASN A 718 35.75 -7.15 25.19
CA ASN A 718 37.06 -6.62 24.79
C ASN A 718 37.08 -6.06 23.36
N SER A 719 38.10 -5.23 23.09
CA SER A 719 38.29 -4.39 21.90
C SER A 719 39.59 -4.73 21.13
N PHE A 720 39.97 -3.84 20.20
CA PHE A 720 41.16 -3.81 19.31
C PHE A 720 40.97 -4.52 17.96
N ASP A 721 41.03 -3.91 16.75
CA ASP A 721 41.64 -2.68 16.16
C ASP A 721 42.98 -2.93 15.42
N TYR A 722 43.00 -2.83 14.08
CA TYR A 722 43.86 -1.90 13.27
C TYR A 722 43.81 -2.08 11.73
N GLY A 723 43.78 -0.94 11.00
CA GLY A 723 44.38 -0.69 9.65
C GLY A 723 43.79 -1.34 8.37
N GLU A 724 43.93 -0.80 7.14
CA GLU A 724 44.36 0.49 6.54
C GLU A 724 43.70 0.55 5.11
N THR A 725 42.96 1.59 4.68
CA THR A 725 43.33 2.76 3.80
C THR A 725 44.14 2.43 2.53
N CYS A 726 43.84 2.93 1.31
CA CYS A 726 43.72 4.33 0.80
C CYS A 726 42.74 4.42 -0.43
N VAL A 727 41.94 5.48 -0.73
CA VAL A 727 42.20 6.95 -0.99
C VAL A 727 42.71 7.16 -2.44
N GLU A 728 42.18 8.01 -3.35
CA GLU A 728 41.85 9.48 -3.42
C GLU A 728 40.65 9.76 -4.39
N ASP A 729 40.07 10.95 -4.66
CA ASP A 729 40.29 12.37 -4.27
C ASP A 729 38.95 13.18 -4.44
N SER A 730 38.48 14.01 -3.48
CA SER A 730 38.68 15.47 -3.27
C SER A 730 37.72 16.42 -4.06
N THR A 731 37.31 17.60 -3.56
CA THR A 731 38.01 18.54 -2.65
C THR A 731 37.27 19.01 -1.37
N GLN A 732 36.79 20.27 -1.32
CA GLN A 732 36.91 21.19 -0.16
C GLN A 732 35.77 22.28 -0.16
N TYR A 733 35.52 23.19 0.80
CA TYR A 733 36.11 23.66 2.10
C TYR A 733 35.00 24.46 2.90
N SER A 734 35.13 25.07 4.10
CA SER A 734 36.17 25.17 5.17
C SER A 734 35.60 25.75 6.51
N GLN A 735 35.93 25.10 7.64
CA GLN A 735 36.37 25.66 8.95
C GLN A 735 35.49 26.63 9.82
N LEU A 736 35.13 26.25 11.08
CA LEU A 736 35.73 26.54 12.43
C LEU A 736 35.39 27.96 13.01
N ARG A 737 35.29 28.24 14.33
CA ARG A 737 35.82 27.62 15.58
C ARG A 737 35.13 28.20 16.87
N ARG A 738 34.93 27.39 17.94
CA ARG A 738 35.01 27.71 19.41
C ARG A 738 34.15 28.86 20.03
N ASP A 739 33.87 28.96 21.34
CA ASP A 739 34.51 28.39 22.57
C ASP A 739 33.51 27.99 23.70
N ARG A 740 34.01 27.64 24.90
CA ARG A 740 33.38 26.78 25.95
C ARG A 740 33.61 27.28 27.39
N ALA A 741 32.64 27.17 28.32
CA ALA A 741 32.79 27.01 29.81
C ALA A 741 31.44 27.29 30.54
N SER A 742 30.82 26.31 31.24
CA SER A 742 30.89 26.01 32.70
C SER A 742 30.06 26.97 33.60
N SER A 743 29.38 26.55 34.69
CA SER A 743 29.78 25.57 35.70
C SER A 743 28.61 24.91 36.51
N HIS A 744 29.00 24.06 37.47
CA HIS A 744 28.22 23.10 38.29
C HIS A 744 27.12 23.66 39.22
N GLY A 745 26.13 22.80 39.58
CA GLY A 745 25.14 23.09 40.64
C GLY A 745 24.22 21.91 41.05
N LEU A 746 24.79 20.97 41.80
CA LEU A 746 24.23 19.99 42.79
C LEU A 746 22.74 20.02 43.24
N MET A 747 22.19 18.80 43.46
CA MET A 747 21.26 18.32 44.53
C MET A 747 20.04 19.21 44.94
N ARG A 748 18.80 18.72 45.12
CA ARG A 748 18.36 17.59 45.98
C ARG A 748 16.80 17.48 46.00
N MET A 749 16.28 16.27 46.23
CA MET A 749 15.00 15.88 46.86
C MET A 749 13.67 16.67 46.61
N GLN A 750 12.70 15.90 46.10
CA GLN A 750 11.41 15.59 46.76
C GLN A 750 10.91 16.50 47.91
N SER A 751 9.67 16.99 47.80
CA SER A 751 8.54 16.46 48.59
C SER A 751 7.21 17.15 48.23
N MET A 752 6.09 16.54 48.65
CA MET A 752 4.73 17.01 48.40
C MET A 752 4.34 18.17 49.33
N GLY A 753 3.52 19.09 48.85
CA GLY A 753 2.93 20.18 49.65
C GLY A 753 1.64 20.70 49.03
N ALA A 754 0.52 20.57 49.75
CA ALA A 754 -0.82 20.79 49.23
C ALA A 754 -1.23 22.27 49.15
N SER A 755 -2.28 22.54 48.33
CA SER A 755 -3.37 23.52 48.56
C SER A 755 -2.96 24.97 48.90
N SER A 756 -3.37 25.99 48.12
CA SER A 756 -4.78 26.38 48.04
C SER A 756 -5.00 27.65 47.20
N ASN A 757 -6.18 27.72 46.60
CA ASN A 757 -7.06 28.88 46.34
C ASN A 757 -6.54 30.31 46.13
N ALA A 758 -7.23 30.95 45.16
CA ALA A 758 -7.39 32.39 44.96
C ALA A 758 -6.12 33.17 44.52
N GLY A 759 -6.22 34.11 43.60
CA GLY A 759 -7.39 34.74 43.00
C GLY A 759 -7.17 36.25 42.87
N MET A 760 -8.00 36.93 42.09
CA MET A 760 -7.87 38.34 41.68
C MET A 760 -6.72 38.59 40.68
N ARG A 761 -6.92 38.99 39.41
CA ARG A 761 -7.88 39.91 38.73
C ARG A 761 -7.46 41.38 38.83
N LEU A 762 -7.25 42.00 37.64
CA LEU A 762 -7.03 43.44 37.35
C LEU A 762 -5.67 44.00 37.86
N GLN A 763 -4.88 44.66 37.01
CA GLN A 763 -5.22 45.98 36.44
C GLN A 763 -4.65 46.26 35.03
N ARG A 764 -5.22 47.30 34.40
CA ARG A 764 -4.82 47.89 33.09
C ARG A 764 -3.73 48.96 33.26
N ARG A 765 -3.18 49.38 32.10
CA ARG A 765 -2.34 50.59 31.82
C ARG A 765 -0.83 50.38 32.09
N ALA A 766 0.10 50.95 31.31
CA ALA A 766 -0.02 51.90 30.20
C ALA A 766 1.06 51.69 29.09
N SER A 767 0.86 52.40 27.97
CA SER A 767 1.88 52.88 27.01
C SER A 767 3.06 53.60 27.70
N SER A 768 4.25 53.81 27.13
CA SER A 768 4.76 53.78 25.74
C SER A 768 6.26 53.38 25.75
N ASN A 769 7.06 53.20 24.68
CA ASN A 769 7.23 53.91 23.40
C ASN A 769 7.88 53.00 22.33
N THR A 770 7.37 53.09 21.09
CA THR A 770 8.07 53.23 19.79
C THR A 770 9.58 52.91 19.70
N THR A 771 10.06 52.17 18.67
CA THR A 771 10.16 52.70 17.29
C THR A 771 10.10 51.68 16.13
N ASN A 772 9.55 52.15 14.99
CA ASN A 772 9.73 51.74 13.58
C ASN A 772 9.55 50.27 13.13
N TRP A 773 8.57 50.05 12.22
CA TRP A 773 8.73 49.47 10.87
C TRP A 773 7.41 49.64 10.06
N PRO A 774 7.33 50.51 9.04
CA PRO A 774 6.16 50.58 8.14
C PRO A 774 6.57 50.34 6.67
N ASN A 775 6.34 49.13 6.11
CA ASN A 775 6.62 48.86 4.68
C ASN A 775 5.94 47.59 4.12
N ARG A 776 4.60 47.46 4.24
CA ARG A 776 3.83 46.46 3.45
C ARG A 776 2.51 46.95 2.84
N LEU A 777 1.71 47.77 3.52
CA LEU A 777 0.41 48.20 2.97
C LEU A 777 0.52 49.07 1.69
N HIS A 778 1.54 49.92 1.58
CA HIS A 778 1.63 50.88 0.47
C HIS A 778 1.98 50.24 -0.89
N PHE A 779 2.52 49.01 -0.88
CA PHE A 779 2.84 48.25 -2.11
C PHE A 779 1.62 47.50 -2.68
N GLN A 780 0.60 47.21 -1.86
CA GLN A 780 -0.63 46.55 -2.32
C GLN A 780 -1.62 47.54 -2.95
N GLU A 781 -1.80 48.74 -2.37
CA GLU A 781 -2.63 49.79 -2.98
C GLU A 781 -2.12 50.24 -4.36
N THR A 782 -0.80 50.30 -4.54
CA THR A 782 -0.18 50.75 -5.80
C THR A 782 -0.22 49.70 -6.90
N MET A 783 -0.32 48.41 -6.57
CA MET A 783 -0.64 47.34 -7.53
C MET A 783 -2.13 47.40 -7.96
N LEU A 784 -3.05 47.50 -6.99
CA LEU A 784 -4.50 47.52 -7.25
C LEU A 784 -4.93 48.70 -8.13
N LYS A 785 -4.40 49.91 -7.87
CA LYS A 785 -4.67 51.10 -8.70
C LYS A 785 -4.06 51.01 -10.11
N LYS A 786 -3.09 50.13 -10.34
CA LYS A 786 -2.42 49.99 -11.64
C LYS A 786 -3.14 49.03 -12.59
N GLU A 787 -3.77 47.96 -12.06
CA GLU A 787 -4.61 47.07 -12.88
C GLU A 787 -6.04 47.60 -13.07
N LEU A 788 -6.58 48.37 -12.12
CA LEU A 788 -7.87 49.08 -12.33
C LEU A 788 -7.79 50.00 -13.57
N HIS A 789 -6.66 50.71 -13.73
CA HIS A 789 -6.46 51.63 -14.85
C HIS A 789 -6.17 50.92 -16.21
N LYS A 790 -5.87 49.61 -16.22
CA LYS A 790 -5.82 48.83 -17.47
C LYS A 790 -7.21 48.36 -17.91
N LEU A 791 -8.11 48.07 -16.97
CA LEU A 791 -9.46 47.61 -17.28
C LEU A 791 -10.36 48.74 -17.81
N GLU A 792 -10.13 49.99 -17.39
CA GLU A 792 -10.90 51.16 -17.84
C GLU A 792 -10.62 51.62 -19.29
N THR A 793 -9.60 51.07 -19.98
CA THR A 793 -9.25 51.51 -21.35
C THR A 793 -9.75 50.60 -22.48
N GLN A 794 -10.52 49.55 -22.17
CA GLN A 794 -10.96 48.57 -23.16
C GLN A 794 -12.47 48.23 -23.10
N SER A 795 -13.30 49.19 -22.70
CA SER A 795 -14.77 49.07 -22.68
C SER A 795 -15.47 50.32 -23.23
N CYS A 796 -15.09 50.78 -24.43
CA CYS A 796 -15.93 51.73 -25.18
C CYS A 796 -15.63 51.71 -26.69
N LYS A 797 -16.09 50.65 -27.38
CA LYS A 797 -16.45 50.68 -28.80
C LYS A 797 -17.63 49.76 -29.07
N GLN A 798 -18.76 50.40 -29.34
CA GLN A 798 -19.98 49.79 -29.84
C GLN A 798 -19.96 50.01 -31.35
N ASP A 799 -19.71 48.96 -32.14
CA ASP A 799 -19.74 49.01 -33.61
C ASP A 799 -20.91 48.16 -34.14
N GLU A 800 -21.61 48.71 -35.14
CA GLU A 800 -22.87 48.18 -35.68
C GLU A 800 -22.72 46.81 -36.36
N TYR A 801 -23.69 45.92 -36.16
CA TYR A 801 -23.79 44.67 -36.91
C TYR A 801 -24.59 44.86 -38.21
N ARG A 802 -23.99 44.58 -39.37
CA ARG A 802 -24.69 44.44 -40.67
C ARG A 802 -24.73 42.98 -41.11
N PRO A 803 -25.84 42.51 -41.72
CA PRO A 803 -26.01 41.10 -42.05
C PRO A 803 -25.10 40.68 -43.21
N HIS A 804 -24.66 39.41 -43.20
CA HIS A 804 -23.97 38.76 -44.32
C HIS A 804 -24.84 37.67 -44.95
N VAL A 805 -24.66 37.50 -46.26
CA VAL A 805 -25.45 36.61 -47.13
C VAL A 805 -24.68 35.31 -47.37
N TYR A 806 -25.38 34.18 -47.43
CA TYR A 806 -24.83 32.87 -47.76
C TYR A 806 -24.71 32.64 -49.28
N ALA A 807 -23.51 32.31 -49.75
CA ALA A 807 -23.15 31.57 -50.98
C ALA A 807 -21.60 31.40 -50.98
N GLU A 808 -20.90 30.41 -51.57
CA GLU A 808 -21.23 29.31 -52.49
C GLU A 808 -20.41 28.03 -52.15
N GLU A 809 -20.59 26.99 -52.96
CA GLU A 809 -19.97 25.66 -52.92
C GLU A 809 -18.50 25.63 -53.43
N GLY A 810 -17.78 24.54 -53.16
CA GLY A 810 -16.45 24.22 -53.72
C GLY A 810 -15.27 24.63 -52.82
N ASP A 811 -14.16 23.91 -52.75
CA ASP A 811 -13.72 22.81 -53.62
C ASP A 811 -12.96 21.72 -52.83
N SER A 812 -12.79 20.59 -53.51
CA SER A 812 -12.16 19.35 -53.08
C SER A 812 -10.62 19.41 -52.96
N GLN A 813 -10.08 18.81 -51.90
CA GLN A 813 -8.87 17.93 -51.90
C GLN A 813 -8.33 17.73 -50.46
N HIS A 814 -8.51 16.55 -49.89
CA HIS A 814 -7.41 15.66 -49.42
C HIS A 814 -8.02 14.33 -48.93
N ASN A 815 -7.28 13.22 -49.15
CA ASN A 815 -7.79 11.85 -49.06
C ASN A 815 -7.31 11.13 -47.79
N PHE A 816 -8.25 10.44 -47.11
CA PHE A 816 -8.13 9.19 -46.29
C PHE A 816 -7.00 9.10 -45.22
N GLU A 817 -7.18 8.46 -44.06
CA GLU A 817 -7.88 7.19 -43.79
C GLU A 817 -8.89 7.24 -42.63
N LEU A 818 -9.71 6.19 -42.55
CA LEU A 818 -10.77 5.97 -41.55
C LEU A 818 -10.34 4.92 -40.53
N ASP A 819 -10.64 5.13 -39.25
CA ASP A 819 -10.81 4.03 -38.30
C ASP A 819 -12.31 3.73 -38.14
N ALA A 820 -12.69 2.46 -38.35
CA ALA A 820 -14.06 2.00 -38.20
C ALA A 820 -14.34 1.66 -36.73
N ILE A 821 -15.29 2.37 -36.10
CA ILE A 821 -15.75 2.04 -34.75
C ILE A 821 -16.55 0.74 -34.81
N SER A 822 -15.97 -0.34 -34.29
CA SER A 822 -16.69 -1.60 -34.06
C SER A 822 -17.63 -1.46 -32.86
N ILE A 823 -18.94 -1.50 -33.12
CA ILE A 823 -19.93 -1.65 -32.06
C ILE A 823 -19.89 -3.10 -31.59
N ALA A 824 -19.60 -3.31 -30.30
CA ALA A 824 -19.67 -4.64 -29.70
C ALA A 824 -21.13 -5.13 -29.65
N GLU A 825 -21.39 -6.33 -30.17
CA GLU A 825 -22.70 -6.98 -30.05
C GLU A 825 -22.96 -7.35 -28.59
N VAL A 826 -23.71 -6.51 -27.88
CA VAL A 826 -24.22 -6.85 -26.55
C VAL A 826 -25.42 -7.79 -26.72
N ASN A 827 -25.27 -9.03 -26.25
CA ASN A 827 -26.37 -9.99 -26.22
C ASN A 827 -27.56 -9.42 -25.41
N PHE A 828 -28.72 -9.32 -26.05
CA PHE A 828 -29.95 -8.87 -25.42
C PHE A 828 -30.53 -9.99 -24.54
N ASP A 829 -30.65 -9.75 -23.23
CA ASP A 829 -31.26 -10.72 -22.29
C ASP A 829 -32.79 -10.75 -22.51
N PRO A 830 -33.38 -11.89 -22.92
CA PRO A 830 -34.81 -11.99 -23.17
C PRO A 830 -35.69 -11.97 -21.91
N ASN A 831 -35.11 -11.99 -20.70
CA ASN A 831 -35.85 -12.09 -19.43
C ASN A 831 -35.93 -10.77 -18.64
N LEU A 832 -35.54 -9.62 -19.22
CA LEU A 832 -35.62 -8.33 -18.54
C LEU A 832 -37.08 -7.84 -18.41
N GLU A 833 -37.65 -7.88 -17.19
CA GLU A 833 -39.00 -7.38 -16.91
C GLU A 833 -39.08 -5.85 -17.02
N LEU A 834 -39.39 -5.35 -18.22
CA LEU A 834 -39.62 -3.93 -18.48
C LEU A 834 -41.03 -3.49 -18.04
N ASP A 835 -41.08 -2.35 -17.33
CA ASP A 835 -42.30 -1.70 -16.85
C ASP A 835 -43.30 -1.38 -17.98
N TYR A 836 -44.59 -1.31 -17.66
CA TYR A 836 -45.67 -1.22 -18.65
C TYR A 836 -45.57 0.04 -19.54
N LYS A 837 -44.97 1.12 -19.03
CA LYS A 837 -44.70 2.34 -19.79
C LYS A 837 -43.60 2.17 -20.85
N PHE A 838 -42.60 1.33 -20.58
CA PHE A 838 -41.52 1.05 -21.54
C PHE A 838 -41.98 0.11 -22.68
N LYS A 839 -42.97 -0.76 -22.43
CA LYS A 839 -43.55 -1.63 -23.48
C LYS A 839 -44.23 -0.85 -24.61
N GLN A 840 -44.73 0.37 -24.37
CA GLN A 840 -45.24 1.23 -25.46
C GLN A 840 -44.13 1.77 -26.37
N LEU A 841 -43.00 2.22 -25.80
CA LEU A 841 -41.88 2.76 -26.56
C LEU A 841 -41.13 1.67 -27.35
N ALA A 842 -40.98 0.48 -26.75
CA ALA A 842 -40.34 -0.65 -27.42
C ALA A 842 -41.08 -1.12 -28.70
N SER A 843 -42.39 -0.85 -28.83
CA SER A 843 -43.16 -1.21 -30.03
C SER A 843 -42.89 -0.34 -31.24
N ILE A 844 -42.28 0.84 -31.06
CA ILE A 844 -42.01 1.82 -32.12
C ILE A 844 -40.69 1.52 -32.86
N CYS A 845 -39.76 0.79 -32.21
CA CYS A 845 -38.39 0.59 -32.71
C CYS A 845 -38.08 -0.84 -33.22
N MET A 846 -39.08 -1.74 -33.31
CA MET A 846 -38.85 -3.10 -33.83
C MET A 846 -38.99 -3.17 -35.36
N PRO A 847 -38.04 -3.79 -36.09
CA PRO A 847 -38.17 -4.00 -37.53
C PRO A 847 -39.25 -5.04 -37.84
N THR A 848 -40.06 -4.76 -38.87
CA THR A 848 -41.16 -5.63 -39.30
C THR A 848 -40.66 -6.91 -39.95
N GLY A 849 -40.48 -7.98 -39.18
CA GLY A 849 -39.99 -9.24 -39.74
C GLY A 849 -39.75 -10.42 -38.80
N ASN A 850 -40.77 -10.86 -38.04
CA ASN A 850 -41.19 -12.28 -37.95
C ASN A 850 -42.27 -12.50 -36.89
N THR A 851 -43.25 -13.36 -37.23
CA THR A 851 -44.34 -13.82 -36.36
C THR A 851 -43.94 -15.06 -35.56
N VAL A 852 -44.82 -15.47 -34.61
CA VAL A 852 -44.64 -16.55 -33.60
C VAL A 852 -43.83 -16.01 -32.39
N TYR A 853 -44.39 -15.92 -31.17
CA TYR A 853 -44.89 -17.04 -30.34
C TYR A 853 -46.23 -16.81 -29.61
N SER A 854 -46.80 -17.96 -29.17
CA SER A 854 -48.09 -18.10 -28.49
C SER A 854 -48.10 -17.57 -27.05
N THR A 855 -49.18 -16.91 -26.66
CA THR A 855 -49.53 -16.69 -25.26
C THR A 855 -50.16 -17.94 -24.66
N GLN A 856 -49.65 -18.42 -23.52
CA GLN A 856 -50.42 -19.20 -22.55
C GLN A 856 -50.81 -18.25 -21.41
N ALA A 857 -52.09 -18.27 -21.06
CA ALA A 857 -52.63 -17.61 -19.88
C ALA A 857 -53.19 -18.69 -18.94
N SER A 858 -52.97 -18.53 -17.65
CA SER A 858 -53.60 -19.33 -16.60
C SER A 858 -53.66 -18.51 -15.31
N ASP A 859 -54.90 -18.16 -14.94
CA ASP A 859 -55.48 -17.85 -13.62
C ASP A 859 -54.69 -16.96 -12.62
#